data_AF-A0A9C8W1H7-F1
#
_entry.id   AF-A0A9C8W1H7-F1
#
_cell.length_a   1.000
_cell.length_b   1.000
_cell.length_c   1.000
_cell.angle_alpha   90.00
_cell.angle_beta   90.00
_cell.angle_gamma   90.00
#
_symmetry.space_group_name_H-M   'P 1'
#
loop_
_entity.id
_entity.type
_entity.pdbx_description
1 polymer ?
#
loop_
_entity_poly.entity_id
_entity_poly.type
_entity_poly.pdbx_seq_one_letter_code
_entity_poly.pdbx_strand_id
1 'polypeptide(L)'
;MAERKLPKKHQSISGQLVLTGEFKASEDTLVKIAVARDCRILASTVVRLKAGQTKTKFMLRFAAGGKRPKGVRLLAGPDVDDEALRSTTVQQVRIPASAFEDGNFKNAVLEVSDRLYRNWLRNCRKIILRGRVVCRRRVWDRIEQQYVVCDAPVQGARVTAFDVDRFWWWYRRDEVGSDYTDLNGNFEISFTWCCWWWRPWLLRRWQVDPLVADRIRELAEQAVIPIPIPRPDPVPDFTIFEKMVDQSAPGTVSFVTAMPEQQPGQSGFVTVGEQLKKILPAAADLEKMRIWPWYPFFDCSPDILFKVTQDCGEGETVIYSEDTGNIRWNVGDGLEDIVLVANEDACCSPFCCDDPPDEDCLAVYGLGCTTAYPIEKIEQDISDPLAGYGNPGSDDRPFGGTIGIRGVFGDASEIDYYKPQRRRIAPHPTGWQDMPADEMAAFIRRHYIGPPWPLFKTETVKPVPVAGETVLKTIHRFRMEHPEVVPFVDPSNADMLINWKTADDKAGHGSPMPGLQDGLYELRLVGYRYDEENDKLVDQQIMALCPAEEGQPDPALHAGLVLRLDNRSWSRTSGTVHITTSEPDCDFPDICAVVINEDPDLPLNRQRERCIDACGIARVRAGDTITIHFKASDSDGHLEEYSLTAHWAESKVFNILATGTLAGDPDPLVGPSYAHTFLGSQATYRAGLPPTDDERARPFWYGGNFKVSVTVSDSVFPTCCAYLLRLWVWKRTTNGCTSSRYFHNNLCEFSFTVIREDLIGSPNNPSCTEICPPEGDRNTSQDE
;
A
#
# COMPACT_ATOMS: atom_id res chain seq x y z
N MET A 1 -3.10 42.21 -2.13
CA MET A 1 -2.65 42.99 -3.31
C MET A 1 -2.66 42.07 -4.52
N ALA A 2 -3.63 42.23 -5.42
CA ALA A 2 -3.71 41.44 -6.65
C ALA A 2 -2.88 42.09 -7.75
N GLU A 3 -1.85 41.42 -8.26
CA GLU A 3 -1.10 41.86 -9.44
C GLU A 3 -1.99 41.77 -10.69
N ARG A 4 -2.34 42.93 -11.25
CA ARG A 4 -2.89 43.05 -12.61
C ARG A 4 -1.83 42.56 -13.62
N LYS A 5 -1.99 41.35 -14.16
CA LYS A 5 -1.21 40.87 -15.32
C LYS A 5 -1.54 41.70 -16.56
N LEU A 6 -0.62 42.57 -16.97
CA LEU A 6 -0.63 43.23 -18.28
C LEU A 6 -0.52 42.19 -19.42
N PRO A 7 -1.16 42.40 -20.58
CA PRO A 7 -1.09 41.47 -21.71
C PRO A 7 0.35 41.37 -22.24
N LYS A 8 0.91 40.15 -22.24
CA LYS A 8 2.24 39.86 -22.79
C LYS A 8 2.19 40.03 -24.32
N LYS A 9 2.98 40.97 -24.89
CA LYS A 9 3.18 41.03 -26.35
C LYS A 9 3.89 39.75 -26.82
N HIS A 10 3.40 39.16 -27.91
CA HIS A 10 3.99 37.99 -28.57
C HIS A 10 4.89 38.42 -29.75
N GLN A 11 5.94 37.65 -30.02
CA GLN A 11 6.74 37.70 -31.24
C GLN A 11 6.43 36.46 -32.09
N SER A 12 6.64 36.55 -33.41
CA SER A 12 6.54 35.39 -34.31
C SER A 12 7.69 35.31 -35.31
N ILE A 13 8.04 34.08 -35.69
CA ILE A 13 8.98 33.78 -36.77
C ILE A 13 8.27 32.84 -37.76
N SER A 14 8.35 33.14 -39.05
CA SER A 14 7.88 32.26 -40.13
C SER A 14 8.93 32.12 -41.22
N GLY A 15 9.01 30.95 -41.84
CA GLY A 15 10.11 30.64 -42.75
C GLY A 15 10.00 29.28 -43.43
N GLN A 16 11.11 28.86 -44.04
CA GLN A 16 11.28 27.58 -44.70
C GLN A 16 12.49 26.82 -44.13
N LEU A 17 12.29 25.55 -43.86
CA LEU A 17 13.36 24.57 -43.68
C LEU A 17 13.71 24.02 -45.07
N VAL A 18 14.99 24.02 -45.42
CA VAL A 18 15.51 23.58 -46.72
C VAL A 18 16.61 22.56 -46.48
N LEU A 19 16.52 21.38 -47.11
CA LEU A 19 17.61 20.43 -47.19
C LEU A 19 18.54 20.85 -48.33
N THR A 20 19.82 21.06 -48.05
CA THR A 20 20.80 21.53 -49.04
C THR A 20 21.63 20.39 -49.64
N GLY A 21 21.94 20.51 -50.95
CA GLY A 21 22.55 19.45 -51.79
C GLY A 21 21.55 18.80 -52.75
N GLU A 22 21.96 17.79 -53.53
CA GLU A 22 21.06 16.97 -54.36
C GLU A 22 20.22 15.96 -53.54
N PHE A 23 20.25 16.06 -52.22
CA PHE A 23 19.64 15.11 -51.30
C PHE A 23 18.14 15.41 -51.08
N LYS A 24 17.33 14.35 -51.06
CA LYS A 24 15.90 14.36 -50.72
C LYS A 24 15.69 13.48 -49.49
N ALA A 25 14.72 13.83 -48.65
CA ALA A 25 14.33 12.95 -47.54
C ALA A 25 14.01 11.54 -48.08
N SER A 26 14.73 10.53 -47.59
CA SER A 26 14.57 9.13 -48.01
C SER A 26 13.27 8.52 -47.49
N GLU A 27 12.79 9.03 -46.35
CA GLU A 27 11.56 8.65 -45.67
C GLU A 27 10.88 9.90 -45.08
N ASP A 28 9.64 9.75 -44.64
CA ASP A 28 8.93 10.82 -43.95
C ASP A 28 9.67 11.18 -42.65
N THR A 29 10.25 12.38 -42.61
CA THR A 29 11.12 12.79 -41.50
C THR A 29 10.53 13.93 -40.71
N LEU A 30 10.61 13.81 -39.39
CA LEU A 30 10.25 14.86 -38.45
C LEU A 30 11.49 15.67 -38.08
N VAL A 31 11.42 16.99 -38.27
CA VAL A 31 12.48 17.93 -37.88
C VAL A 31 11.89 18.91 -36.89
N LYS A 32 12.51 19.03 -35.72
CA LYS A 32 12.11 19.99 -34.71
C LYS A 32 12.76 21.34 -34.97
N ILE A 33 11.94 22.38 -34.93
CA ILE A 33 12.37 23.77 -35.09
C ILE A 33 12.03 24.52 -33.80
N ALA A 34 13.03 25.18 -33.22
CA ALA A 34 12.89 25.85 -31.93
C ALA A 34 13.44 27.26 -31.95
N VAL A 35 12.82 28.16 -31.21
CA VAL A 35 13.34 29.50 -30.93
C VAL A 35 13.98 29.49 -29.55
N ALA A 36 15.25 29.87 -29.47
CA ALA A 36 16.01 29.90 -28.23
C ALA A 36 16.52 31.32 -27.90
N ARG A 37 16.54 31.66 -26.62
CA ARG A 37 17.16 32.89 -26.08
C ARG A 37 17.72 32.59 -24.69
N ASP A 38 18.90 33.09 -24.39
CA ASP A 38 19.58 32.89 -23.10
C ASP A 38 19.63 31.39 -22.69
N CYS A 39 19.95 30.54 -23.68
CA CYS A 39 20.01 29.07 -23.55
C CYS A 39 18.69 28.39 -23.12
N ARG A 40 17.54 29.07 -23.28
CA ARG A 40 16.20 28.54 -23.06
C ARG A 40 15.42 28.50 -24.36
N ILE A 41 14.71 27.40 -24.61
CA ILE A 41 13.73 27.33 -25.68
C ILE A 41 12.50 28.15 -25.26
N LEU A 42 12.07 29.07 -26.12
CA LEU A 42 10.91 29.94 -25.91
C LEU A 42 9.64 29.39 -26.57
N ALA A 43 9.81 28.63 -27.65
CA ALA A 43 8.78 27.88 -28.37
C ALA A 43 9.45 26.89 -29.33
N SER A 44 8.79 25.78 -29.61
CA SER A 44 9.21 24.80 -30.60
C SER A 44 8.02 24.26 -31.39
N THR A 45 8.29 23.68 -32.55
CA THR A 45 7.31 23.03 -33.43
C THR A 45 8.01 21.91 -34.20
N VAL A 46 7.26 20.91 -34.62
CA VAL A 46 7.78 19.80 -35.44
C VAL A 46 7.22 19.96 -36.85
N VAL A 47 8.12 19.90 -37.84
CA VAL A 47 7.73 19.90 -39.25
C VAL A 47 8.03 18.54 -39.87
N ARG A 48 7.07 18.05 -40.67
CA ARG A 48 7.21 16.82 -41.45
C ARG A 48 7.71 17.17 -42.85
N LEU A 49 8.84 16.58 -43.24
CA LEU A 49 9.33 16.52 -44.61
C LEU A 49 8.90 15.17 -45.18
N LYS A 50 8.02 15.16 -46.18
CA LYS A 50 7.61 13.92 -46.84
C LYS A 50 8.76 13.36 -47.68
N ALA A 51 8.77 12.04 -47.89
CA ALA A 51 9.71 11.39 -48.79
C ALA A 51 9.78 12.14 -50.15
N GLY A 52 10.99 12.44 -50.62
CA GLY A 52 11.21 13.18 -51.86
C GLY A 52 11.12 14.72 -51.77
N GLN A 53 10.69 15.30 -50.64
CA GLN A 53 10.68 16.75 -50.45
C GLN A 53 12.06 17.29 -50.04
N THR A 54 12.36 18.52 -50.48
CA THR A 54 13.59 19.26 -50.13
C THR A 54 13.32 20.50 -49.27
N LYS A 55 12.05 20.88 -49.08
CA LYS A 55 11.68 22.05 -48.26
C LYS A 55 10.30 21.94 -47.64
N THR A 56 10.13 22.55 -46.47
CA THR A 56 8.84 22.69 -45.78
C THR A 56 8.73 24.04 -45.04
N LYS A 57 7.51 24.50 -44.77
CA LYS A 57 7.25 25.80 -44.11
C LYS A 57 7.05 25.60 -42.61
N PHE A 58 7.45 26.59 -41.82
CA PHE A 58 7.21 26.62 -40.38
C PHE A 58 6.78 28.00 -39.88
N MET A 59 6.11 28.03 -38.73
CA MET A 59 5.75 29.24 -38.00
C MET A 59 5.80 28.98 -36.50
N LEU A 60 6.44 29.88 -35.75
CA LEU A 60 6.60 29.84 -34.30
C LEU A 60 6.13 31.15 -33.68
N ARG A 61 5.41 31.07 -32.55
CA ARG A 61 4.98 32.22 -31.75
C ARG A 61 5.49 32.07 -30.32
N PHE A 62 6.06 33.13 -29.75
CA PHE A 62 6.67 33.10 -28.42
C PHE A 62 6.56 34.44 -27.69
N ALA A 63 6.81 34.46 -26.39
CA ALA A 63 6.69 35.69 -25.58
C ALA A 63 7.89 36.63 -25.79
N ALA A 64 7.60 37.92 -26.01
CA ALA A 64 8.64 38.93 -26.32
C ALA A 64 9.63 39.16 -25.17
N GLY A 65 9.23 38.93 -23.91
CA GLY A 65 10.08 39.12 -22.73
C GLY A 65 10.41 40.60 -22.43
N GLY A 66 9.54 41.53 -22.84
CA GLY A 66 9.68 42.98 -22.63
C GLY A 66 8.82 43.82 -23.59
N LYS A 67 8.96 45.15 -23.53
CA LYS A 67 8.24 46.11 -24.41
C LYS A 67 8.79 46.21 -25.84
N ARG A 68 10.03 45.74 -26.08
CA ARG A 68 10.69 45.74 -27.40
C ARG A 68 11.09 44.31 -27.80
N PRO A 69 11.07 43.97 -29.11
CA PRO A 69 11.60 42.70 -29.63
C PRO A 69 13.03 42.46 -29.14
N LYS A 70 13.34 41.25 -28.70
CA LYS A 70 14.74 40.84 -28.45
C LYS A 70 15.17 39.85 -29.52
N GLY A 71 16.47 39.81 -29.83
CA GLY A 71 17.04 38.84 -30.75
C GLY A 71 16.95 37.42 -30.19
N VAL A 72 16.93 36.45 -31.09
CA VAL A 72 16.76 35.02 -30.77
C VAL A 72 17.64 34.16 -31.69
N ARG A 73 17.88 32.91 -31.30
CA ARG A 73 18.44 31.87 -32.16
C ARG A 73 17.30 30.98 -32.64
N LEU A 74 17.27 30.68 -33.93
CA LEU A 74 16.39 29.70 -34.51
C LEU A 74 17.19 28.41 -34.72
N LEU A 75 16.70 27.30 -34.21
CA LEU A 75 17.36 25.99 -34.22
C LEU A 75 16.55 25.02 -35.09
N ALA A 76 17.23 24.11 -35.79
CA ALA A 76 16.64 22.95 -36.44
C ALA A 76 17.44 21.69 -36.12
N GLY A 77 16.76 20.64 -35.69
CA GLY A 77 17.38 19.38 -35.25
C GLY A 77 16.42 18.19 -35.31
N PRO A 78 16.85 17.01 -34.83
CA PRO A 78 15.99 15.83 -34.75
C PRO A 78 14.78 16.07 -33.84
N ASP A 79 13.74 15.25 -34.00
CA ASP A 79 12.55 15.31 -33.16
C ASP A 79 12.80 14.70 -31.77
N VAL A 80 13.32 15.54 -30.88
CA VAL A 80 13.61 15.23 -29.47
C VAL A 80 13.03 16.33 -28.58
N ASP A 81 13.00 16.15 -27.25
CA ASP A 81 12.54 17.19 -26.34
C ASP A 81 13.38 18.49 -26.43
N ASP A 82 12.87 19.59 -25.86
CA ASP A 82 13.52 20.91 -25.95
C ASP A 82 14.88 20.99 -25.22
N GLU A 83 15.14 20.11 -24.25
CA GLU A 83 16.40 20.03 -23.51
C GLU A 83 17.43 19.22 -24.29
N ALA A 84 17.06 18.04 -24.78
CA ALA A 84 17.85 17.20 -25.66
C ALA A 84 18.25 17.95 -26.94
N LEU A 85 17.34 18.75 -27.53
CA LEU A 85 17.64 19.55 -28.72
C LEU A 85 18.78 20.55 -28.49
N ARG A 86 18.93 21.09 -27.27
CA ARG A 86 20.03 22.02 -26.92
C ARG A 86 21.38 21.33 -26.80
N SER A 87 21.39 20.04 -26.47
CA SER A 87 22.59 19.21 -26.33
C SER A 87 23.01 18.52 -27.64
N THR A 88 22.14 18.54 -28.65
CA THR A 88 22.37 17.91 -29.96
C THR A 88 23.03 18.87 -30.95
N THR A 89 23.75 18.33 -31.93
CA THR A 89 24.26 19.15 -33.06
C THR A 89 23.09 19.63 -33.91
N VAL A 90 22.76 20.91 -33.83
CA VAL A 90 21.64 21.54 -34.56
C VAL A 90 22.14 22.51 -35.61
N GLN A 91 21.33 22.73 -36.65
CA GLN A 91 21.47 23.90 -37.51
C GLN A 91 20.93 25.10 -36.75
N GLN A 92 21.68 26.22 -36.72
CA GLN A 92 21.23 27.42 -36.02
C GLN A 92 21.44 28.70 -36.84
N VAL A 93 20.48 29.61 -36.74
CA VAL A 93 20.54 30.95 -37.35
C VAL A 93 20.23 31.99 -36.28
N ARG A 94 21.10 33.01 -36.16
CA ARG A 94 20.86 34.13 -35.25
C ARG A 94 19.99 35.19 -35.93
N ILE A 95 18.89 35.54 -35.30
CA ILE A 95 17.98 36.60 -35.76
C ILE A 95 18.17 37.82 -34.83
N PRO A 96 18.76 38.93 -35.31
CA PRO A 96 18.96 40.12 -34.49
C PRO A 96 17.62 40.78 -34.14
N ALA A 97 17.58 41.51 -33.03
CA ALA A 97 16.38 42.22 -32.58
C ALA A 97 15.83 43.21 -33.63
N SER A 98 16.73 43.82 -34.41
CA SER A 98 16.41 44.78 -35.47
C SER A 98 15.70 44.15 -36.67
N ALA A 99 15.72 42.82 -36.82
CA ALA A 99 15.07 42.14 -37.92
C ALA A 99 13.55 41.94 -37.69
N PHE A 100 13.04 42.18 -36.47
CA PHE A 100 11.62 42.03 -36.17
C PHE A 100 10.84 43.31 -36.50
N GLU A 101 9.94 43.22 -37.48
CA GLU A 101 8.97 44.27 -37.82
C GLU A 101 7.65 44.00 -37.10
N ASP A 102 7.22 44.92 -36.23
CA ASP A 102 6.03 44.76 -35.36
C ASP A 102 6.01 43.44 -34.57
N GLY A 103 7.18 42.95 -34.19
CA GLY A 103 7.36 41.69 -33.47
C GLY A 103 7.34 40.43 -34.34
N ASN A 104 7.26 40.58 -35.67
CA ASN A 104 7.26 39.46 -36.62
C ASN A 104 8.54 39.44 -37.45
N PHE A 105 9.09 38.25 -37.66
CA PHE A 105 10.16 38.01 -38.63
C PHE A 105 9.65 37.00 -39.67
N LYS A 106 9.71 37.38 -40.95
CA LYS A 106 9.24 36.56 -42.08
C LYS A 106 10.42 36.11 -42.93
N ASN A 107 10.25 35.01 -43.65
CA ASN A 107 11.23 34.45 -44.58
C ASN A 107 12.54 33.96 -43.92
N ALA A 108 12.47 33.45 -42.69
CA ALA A 108 13.61 32.73 -42.12
C ALA A 108 13.96 31.52 -43.00
N VAL A 109 15.23 31.28 -43.30
CA VAL A 109 15.68 30.09 -44.02
C VAL A 109 16.60 29.28 -43.11
N LEU A 110 16.25 28.01 -42.89
CA LEU A 110 17.07 27.04 -42.16
C LEU A 110 17.59 26.00 -43.14
N GLU A 111 18.87 26.07 -43.46
CA GLU A 111 19.52 25.15 -44.40
C GLU A 111 20.19 24.00 -43.65
N VAL A 112 19.64 22.78 -43.79
CA VAL A 112 20.21 21.56 -43.19
C VAL A 112 20.96 20.79 -44.28
N SER A 113 22.28 20.63 -44.10
CA SER A 113 23.11 19.87 -45.03
C SER A 113 22.86 18.36 -44.96
N ASP A 114 23.06 17.63 -46.06
CA ASP A 114 22.99 16.16 -46.11
C ASP A 114 23.87 15.49 -45.03
N ARG A 115 25.09 16.01 -44.83
CA ARG A 115 25.99 15.50 -43.79
C ARG A 115 25.39 15.65 -42.38
N LEU A 116 24.83 16.81 -42.07
CA LEU A 116 24.22 17.06 -40.76
C LEU A 116 22.98 16.17 -40.55
N TYR A 117 22.15 16.04 -41.58
CA TYR A 117 20.95 15.20 -41.55
C TYR A 117 21.27 13.70 -41.41
N ARG A 118 22.19 13.16 -42.20
CA ARG A 118 22.63 11.75 -42.06
C ARG A 118 23.26 11.48 -40.71
N ASN A 119 23.92 12.46 -40.10
CA ASN A 119 24.44 12.30 -38.76
C ASN A 119 23.31 12.24 -37.72
N TRP A 120 22.19 12.97 -37.89
CA TRP A 120 21.02 12.77 -37.04
C TRP A 120 20.49 11.34 -37.18
N LEU A 121 20.33 10.84 -38.40
CA LEU A 121 19.86 9.47 -38.63
C LEU A 121 20.77 8.38 -38.04
N ARG A 122 22.09 8.61 -38.04
CA ARG A 122 23.05 7.64 -37.48
C ARG A 122 23.14 7.65 -35.96
N ASN A 123 22.94 8.83 -35.35
CA ASN A 123 23.20 9.05 -33.93
C ASN A 123 21.91 9.20 -33.10
N CYS A 124 20.75 9.15 -33.77
CA CYS A 124 19.44 9.14 -33.15
C CYS A 124 18.73 7.83 -33.50
N ARG A 125 18.34 7.06 -32.49
CA ARG A 125 17.61 5.81 -32.66
C ARG A 125 16.30 5.83 -31.86
N LYS A 126 15.30 5.12 -32.35
CA LYS A 126 14.06 4.88 -31.61
C LYS A 126 14.27 3.70 -30.68
N ILE A 127 13.93 3.86 -29.41
CA ILE A 127 14.02 2.82 -28.39
C ILE A 127 12.60 2.48 -27.96
N ILE A 128 12.32 1.18 -27.84
CA ILE A 128 11.03 0.65 -27.42
C ILE A 128 11.24 -0.19 -26.17
N LEU A 129 10.49 0.12 -25.11
CA LEU A 129 10.51 -0.60 -23.84
C LEU A 129 9.16 -1.30 -23.68
N ARG A 130 9.19 -2.63 -23.57
CA ARG A 130 8.02 -3.48 -23.40
C ARG A 130 8.12 -4.27 -22.12
N GLY A 131 7.01 -4.34 -21.41
CA GLY A 131 6.93 -5.12 -20.19
C GLY A 131 5.52 -5.20 -19.66
N ARG A 132 5.41 -5.73 -18.45
CA ARG A 132 4.18 -5.83 -17.68
C ARG A 132 4.38 -5.39 -16.23
N VAL A 133 3.33 -4.84 -15.64
CA VAL A 133 3.23 -4.57 -14.21
C VAL A 133 2.28 -5.58 -13.60
N VAL A 134 2.71 -6.25 -12.53
CA VAL A 134 1.98 -7.36 -11.91
C VAL A 134 1.98 -7.27 -10.40
N CYS A 135 0.92 -7.79 -9.78
CA CYS A 135 0.89 -8.10 -8.37
C CYS A 135 1.20 -9.57 -8.17
N ARG A 136 2.34 -9.85 -7.53
CA ARG A 136 2.78 -11.22 -7.29
C ARG A 136 2.13 -11.77 -6.02
N ARG A 137 1.33 -12.83 -6.17
CA ARG A 137 0.65 -13.54 -5.09
C ARG A 137 1.08 -15.00 -5.06
N ARG A 138 1.07 -15.61 -3.87
CA ARG A 138 1.15 -17.07 -3.73
C ARG A 138 -0.27 -17.62 -3.67
N VAL A 139 -0.62 -18.47 -4.62
CA VAL A 139 -1.92 -19.11 -4.73
C VAL A 139 -1.72 -20.62 -4.58
N TRP A 140 -2.64 -21.30 -3.90
CA TRP A 140 -2.59 -22.76 -3.81
C TRP A 140 -3.15 -23.36 -5.10
N ASP A 141 -2.32 -24.09 -5.84
CA ASP A 141 -2.74 -24.84 -7.01
C ASP A 141 -3.32 -26.19 -6.57
N ARG A 142 -4.59 -26.43 -6.90
CA ARG A 142 -5.31 -27.66 -6.55
C ARG A 142 -4.87 -28.86 -7.39
N ILE A 143 -4.45 -28.63 -8.63
CA ILE A 143 -4.01 -29.67 -9.55
C ILE A 143 -2.63 -30.17 -9.12
N GLU A 144 -1.73 -29.23 -8.84
CA GLU A 144 -0.35 -29.56 -8.47
C GLU A 144 -0.15 -29.75 -6.95
N GLN A 145 -1.19 -29.49 -6.14
CA GLN A 145 -1.15 -29.58 -4.67
C GLN A 145 0.05 -28.82 -4.07
N GLN A 146 0.34 -27.65 -4.63
CA GLN A 146 1.46 -26.81 -4.19
C GLN A 146 1.14 -25.32 -4.33
N TYR A 147 1.85 -24.48 -3.57
CA TYR A 147 1.77 -23.04 -3.76
C TYR A 147 2.49 -22.63 -5.04
N VAL A 148 1.74 -22.07 -5.99
CA VAL A 148 2.27 -21.46 -7.21
C VAL A 148 2.31 -19.94 -7.07
N VAL A 149 3.23 -19.32 -7.82
CA VAL A 149 3.30 -17.87 -7.93
C VAL A 149 2.37 -17.44 -9.05
N CYS A 150 1.38 -16.61 -8.71
CA CYS A 150 0.53 -15.96 -9.69
C CYS A 150 0.83 -14.47 -9.78
N ASP A 151 1.00 -13.99 -11.01
CA ASP A 151 1.25 -12.60 -11.33
C ASP A 151 -0.04 -11.97 -11.89
N ALA A 152 -0.88 -11.41 -11.03
CA ALA A 152 -2.10 -10.72 -11.43
C ALA A 152 -1.75 -9.41 -12.17
N PRO A 153 -2.42 -9.06 -13.28
CA PRO A 153 -2.13 -7.83 -14.00
C PRO A 153 -2.48 -6.58 -13.18
N VAL A 154 -1.63 -5.55 -13.26
CA VAL A 154 -1.91 -4.21 -12.73
C VAL A 154 -2.34 -3.31 -13.87
N GLN A 155 -3.62 -2.96 -13.90
CA GLN A 155 -4.27 -2.29 -15.03
C GLN A 155 -4.30 -0.77 -14.84
N GLY A 156 -4.17 -0.01 -15.94
CA GLY A 156 -4.28 1.45 -15.94
C GLY A 156 -3.24 2.18 -15.08
N ALA A 157 -2.13 1.52 -14.72
CA ALA A 157 -1.03 2.14 -14.01
C ALA A 157 -0.13 2.90 -14.98
N ARG A 158 0.33 4.08 -14.59
CA ARG A 158 1.26 4.87 -15.37
C ARG A 158 2.68 4.38 -15.13
N VAL A 159 3.30 3.82 -16.16
CA VAL A 159 4.70 3.42 -16.17
C VAL A 159 5.53 4.55 -16.76
N THR A 160 6.51 5.03 -16.01
CA THR A 160 7.42 6.10 -16.43
C THR A 160 8.84 5.55 -16.44
N ALA A 161 9.50 5.68 -17.59
CA ALA A 161 10.90 5.34 -17.77
C ALA A 161 11.78 6.59 -17.64
N PHE A 162 12.89 6.44 -16.95
CA PHE A 162 13.90 7.48 -16.74
C PHE A 162 15.24 7.03 -17.30
N ASP A 163 15.95 7.95 -17.95
CA ASP A 163 17.38 7.83 -18.20
C ASP A 163 18.18 8.33 -17.00
N VAL A 164 19.27 7.62 -16.68
CA VAL A 164 20.09 7.85 -15.49
C VAL A 164 21.55 8.04 -15.86
N ASP A 165 22.03 9.25 -15.70
CA ASP A 165 23.43 9.61 -15.94
C ASP A 165 24.20 9.67 -14.61
N ARG A 166 25.41 9.08 -14.57
CA ARG A 166 26.33 9.19 -13.42
C ARG A 166 27.68 9.75 -13.80
N PHE A 167 28.14 10.72 -13.02
CA PHE A 167 29.45 11.32 -13.19
C PHE A 167 30.06 11.60 -11.82
N TRP A 168 31.14 10.90 -11.46
CA TRP A 168 31.73 11.01 -10.12
C TRP A 168 30.67 10.78 -9.02
N TRP A 169 30.45 11.71 -8.09
CA TRP A 169 29.33 11.67 -7.12
C TRP A 169 28.05 12.36 -7.61
N TRP A 170 28.02 12.84 -8.85
CA TRP A 170 26.85 13.47 -9.43
C TRP A 170 25.96 12.43 -10.11
N TYR A 171 24.66 12.62 -9.90
CA TYR A 171 23.58 11.79 -10.41
C TYR A 171 22.54 12.67 -11.09
N ARG A 172 22.01 12.20 -12.22
CA ARG A 172 20.92 12.86 -12.94
C ARG A 172 19.90 11.82 -13.38
N ARG A 173 18.63 12.18 -13.28
CA ARG A 173 17.48 11.34 -13.67
C ARG A 173 16.51 12.18 -14.50
N ASP A 174 16.32 11.81 -15.77
CA ASP A 174 15.39 12.49 -16.67
C ASP A 174 14.34 11.52 -17.19
N GLU A 175 13.09 11.97 -17.23
CA GLU A 175 12.01 11.20 -17.83
C GLU A 175 12.21 11.14 -19.35
N VAL A 176 12.32 9.92 -19.89
CA VAL A 176 12.44 9.69 -21.35
C VAL A 176 11.12 9.32 -22.01
N GLY A 177 10.17 8.80 -21.23
CA GLY A 177 8.82 8.51 -21.71
C GLY A 177 7.95 7.89 -20.61
N SER A 178 6.64 7.95 -20.82
CA SER A 178 5.67 7.27 -19.97
C SER A 178 4.51 6.73 -20.80
N ASP A 179 3.95 5.61 -20.38
CA ASP A 179 2.75 5.00 -20.95
C ASP A 179 1.86 4.41 -19.84
N TYR A 180 0.67 3.95 -20.18
CA TYR A 180 -0.25 3.29 -19.25
C TYR A 180 -0.30 1.78 -19.51
N THR A 181 -0.44 1.00 -18.45
CA THR A 181 -0.66 -0.43 -18.60
C THR A 181 -2.03 -0.75 -19.18
N ASP A 182 -2.06 -1.73 -20.08
CA ASP A 182 -3.28 -2.34 -20.60
C ASP A 182 -3.93 -3.30 -19.57
N LEU A 183 -4.93 -4.06 -20.03
CA LEU A 183 -5.72 -4.98 -19.21
C LEU A 183 -4.94 -6.20 -18.73
N ASN A 184 -3.89 -6.57 -19.46
CA ASN A 184 -2.98 -7.63 -19.10
C ASN A 184 -1.78 -7.09 -18.31
N GLY A 185 -1.82 -5.82 -17.92
CA GLY A 185 -0.74 -5.14 -17.23
C GLY A 185 0.42 -4.75 -18.15
N ASN A 186 0.31 -4.92 -19.47
CA ASN A 186 1.40 -4.64 -20.40
C ASN A 186 1.54 -3.14 -20.70
N PHE A 187 2.76 -2.67 -20.93
CA PHE A 187 3.05 -1.30 -21.35
C PHE A 187 4.02 -1.28 -22.54
N GLU A 188 3.94 -0.24 -23.38
CA GLU A 188 4.93 0.02 -24.45
C GLU A 188 5.36 1.50 -24.43
N ILE A 189 6.55 1.78 -23.89
CA ILE A 189 7.12 3.13 -23.92
C ILE A 189 8.03 3.25 -25.14
N SER A 190 7.81 4.24 -26.00
CA SER A 190 8.70 4.51 -27.13
C SER A 190 9.21 5.95 -27.13
N PHE A 191 10.52 6.13 -27.33
CA PHE A 191 11.16 7.44 -27.37
C PHE A 191 12.37 7.46 -28.33
N THR A 192 12.76 8.66 -28.75
CA THR A 192 13.94 8.86 -29.62
C THR A 192 15.13 9.24 -28.76
N TRP A 193 16.19 8.44 -28.80
CA TRP A 193 17.45 8.73 -28.13
C TRP A 193 18.49 9.22 -29.12
N CYS A 194 18.93 10.47 -28.95
CA CYS A 194 19.99 11.08 -29.74
C CYS A 194 21.21 11.31 -28.86
N CYS A 195 22.36 10.71 -29.17
CA CYS A 195 23.58 10.99 -28.44
C CYS A 195 24.74 11.34 -29.38
N TRP A 196 25.40 12.45 -29.07
CA TRP A 196 26.56 12.98 -29.77
C TRP A 196 27.58 13.38 -28.72
N TRP A 197 28.63 12.57 -28.51
CA TRP A 197 29.70 12.85 -27.54
C TRP A 197 29.14 13.33 -26.20
N TRP A 198 28.86 12.42 -25.27
CA TRP A 198 28.25 12.76 -23.97
C TRP A 198 28.94 13.96 -23.29
N ARG A 199 28.17 15.03 -23.01
CA ARG A 199 28.62 16.28 -22.39
C ARG A 199 27.78 16.57 -21.14
N PRO A 200 28.01 15.84 -20.02
CA PRO A 200 27.17 15.91 -18.83
C PRO A 200 27.01 17.34 -18.28
N TRP A 201 27.97 18.22 -18.51
CA TRP A 201 27.93 19.62 -18.06
C TRP A 201 26.99 20.55 -18.85
N LEU A 202 26.52 20.14 -20.03
CA LEU A 202 25.48 20.88 -20.76
C LEU A 202 24.08 20.57 -20.23
N LEU A 203 23.97 19.52 -19.44
CA LEU A 203 22.75 19.02 -18.85
C LEU A 203 22.51 19.70 -17.50
N ARG A 204 21.25 20.03 -17.21
CA ARG A 204 20.85 20.70 -15.95
C ARG A 204 20.30 19.68 -14.97
N ARG A 205 20.22 20.07 -13.69
CA ARG A 205 19.62 19.28 -12.59
C ARG A 205 20.41 18.05 -12.15
N TRP A 206 21.73 18.14 -12.16
CA TRP A 206 22.54 17.20 -11.40
C TRP A 206 22.19 17.29 -9.92
N GLN A 207 22.33 16.18 -9.22
CA GLN A 207 22.18 16.00 -7.79
C GLN A 207 23.42 15.28 -7.26
N VAL A 208 23.74 15.44 -5.98
CA VAL A 208 24.78 14.61 -5.35
C VAL A 208 24.11 13.30 -4.93
N ASP A 209 24.65 12.16 -5.37
CA ASP A 209 24.28 10.85 -4.85
C ASP A 209 25.06 10.62 -3.54
N PRO A 210 24.38 10.63 -2.38
CA PRO A 210 25.06 10.55 -1.09
C PRO A 210 25.79 9.22 -0.90
N LEU A 211 25.25 8.11 -1.40
CA LEU A 211 25.87 6.78 -1.26
C LEU A 211 27.16 6.70 -2.07
N VAL A 212 27.14 7.21 -3.30
CA VAL A 212 28.34 7.28 -4.14
C VAL A 212 29.36 8.27 -3.57
N ALA A 213 28.91 9.42 -3.08
CA ALA A 213 29.77 10.44 -2.49
C ALA A 213 30.52 9.93 -1.24
N ASP A 214 29.81 9.25 -0.34
CA ASP A 214 30.40 8.67 0.86
C ASP A 214 31.38 7.55 0.51
N ARG A 215 31.04 6.70 -0.47
CA ARG A 215 31.95 5.65 -0.94
C ARG A 215 33.24 6.19 -1.56
N ILE A 216 33.15 7.24 -2.37
CA ILE A 216 34.32 7.93 -2.94
C ILE A 216 35.16 8.57 -1.82
N ARG A 217 34.51 9.11 -0.77
CA ARG A 217 35.21 9.70 0.38
C ARG A 217 36.01 8.66 1.16
N GLU A 218 35.40 7.52 1.47
CA GLU A 218 36.09 6.39 2.15
C GLU A 218 37.33 5.94 1.36
N LEU A 219 37.20 5.77 0.05
CA LEU A 219 38.31 5.37 -0.82
C LEU A 219 39.46 6.38 -0.80
N ALA A 220 39.13 7.67 -0.77
CA ALA A 220 40.13 8.73 -0.70
C ALA A 220 40.79 8.87 0.65
N GLU A 221 40.05 8.68 1.75
CA GLU A 221 40.60 8.65 3.10
C GLU A 221 41.62 7.50 3.25
N GLN A 222 41.29 6.31 2.74
CA GLN A 222 42.19 5.16 2.73
C GLN A 222 43.48 5.41 1.93
N ALA A 223 43.38 6.18 0.85
CA ALA A 223 44.50 6.49 -0.03
C ALA A 223 45.22 7.80 0.30
N VAL A 224 44.78 8.52 1.34
CA VAL A 224 45.29 9.84 1.74
C VAL A 224 45.24 10.85 0.58
N ILE A 225 44.17 10.81 -0.21
CA ILE A 225 43.95 11.72 -1.34
C ILE A 225 43.02 12.84 -0.87
N PRO A 226 43.42 14.12 -0.96
CA PRO A 226 42.54 15.21 -0.61
C PRO A 226 41.39 15.32 -1.63
N ILE A 227 40.18 14.98 -1.21
CA ILE A 227 38.95 15.18 -1.99
C ILE A 227 38.18 16.39 -1.43
N PRO A 228 37.74 17.34 -2.28
CA PRO A 228 36.94 18.47 -1.82
C PRO A 228 35.54 18.05 -1.39
N ILE A 229 34.95 18.79 -0.45
CA ILE A 229 33.58 18.56 0.02
C ILE A 229 32.59 18.80 -1.13
N PRO A 230 31.64 17.87 -1.39
CA PRO A 230 30.62 18.07 -2.42
C PRO A 230 29.77 19.32 -2.12
N ARG A 231 29.55 20.16 -3.14
CA ARG A 231 28.73 21.37 -2.98
C ARG A 231 27.23 21.01 -2.97
N PRO A 232 26.37 21.75 -2.23
CA PRO A 232 24.94 21.46 -2.13
C PRO A 232 24.14 21.60 -3.44
N ASP A 233 24.60 22.39 -4.40
CA ASP A 233 23.88 22.67 -5.65
C ASP A 233 24.77 22.38 -6.87
N PRO A 234 24.39 21.49 -7.82
CA PRO A 234 25.39 20.77 -8.59
C PRO A 234 25.31 21.17 -10.07
N VAL A 235 26.32 21.90 -10.50
CA VAL A 235 26.81 21.77 -11.87
C VAL A 235 28.15 21.07 -11.74
N PRO A 236 28.39 19.94 -12.43
CA PRO A 236 29.70 19.31 -12.46
C PRO A 236 30.79 20.34 -12.78
N ASP A 237 31.74 20.51 -11.86
CA ASP A 237 32.84 21.48 -11.96
C ASP A 237 34.16 20.75 -12.21
N PHE A 238 34.65 20.82 -13.45
CA PHE A 238 35.87 20.14 -13.87
C PHE A 238 37.15 20.68 -13.20
N THR A 239 37.11 21.91 -12.67
CA THR A 239 38.28 22.51 -12.02
C THR A 239 38.68 21.77 -10.74
N ILE A 240 37.76 20.97 -10.18
CA ILE A 240 38.03 20.09 -9.05
C ILE A 240 39.04 19.00 -9.43
N PHE A 241 38.84 18.37 -10.59
CA PHE A 241 39.68 17.27 -11.06
C PHE A 241 41.07 17.73 -11.50
N GLU A 242 41.13 18.89 -12.17
CA GLU A 242 42.41 19.52 -12.53
C GLU A 242 43.27 19.78 -11.28
N LYS A 243 42.67 20.34 -10.22
CA LYS A 243 43.37 20.56 -8.94
C LYS A 243 43.86 19.26 -8.31
N MET A 244 43.06 18.19 -8.36
CA MET A 244 43.46 16.88 -7.81
C MET A 244 44.65 16.29 -8.57
N VAL A 245 44.67 16.41 -9.89
CA VAL A 245 45.80 15.99 -10.73
C VAL A 245 47.04 16.86 -10.46
N ASP A 246 46.89 18.18 -10.44
CA ASP A 246 47.99 19.14 -10.24
C ASP A 246 48.64 18.99 -8.86
N GLN A 247 47.85 18.73 -7.81
CA GLN A 247 48.35 18.51 -6.44
C GLN A 247 49.13 17.19 -6.30
N SER A 248 48.79 16.19 -7.11
CA SER A 248 49.38 14.85 -7.03
C SER A 248 50.59 14.68 -7.96
N ALA A 249 50.74 15.51 -9.01
CA ALA A 249 51.87 15.50 -9.93
C ALA A 249 52.19 16.91 -10.49
N PRO A 250 52.87 17.78 -9.71
CA PRO A 250 53.10 19.18 -10.09
C PRO A 250 53.95 19.31 -11.36
N GLY A 251 53.43 20.04 -12.36
CA GLY A 251 54.18 20.42 -13.57
C GLY A 251 53.95 19.54 -14.81
N THR A 252 52.99 18.61 -14.78
CA THR A 252 52.82 17.62 -15.87
C THR A 252 51.87 18.06 -16.99
N VAL A 253 50.98 19.05 -16.78
CA VAL A 253 50.05 19.50 -17.84
C VAL A 253 49.65 20.97 -17.65
N SER A 254 49.58 21.74 -18.74
CA SER A 254 48.94 23.06 -18.77
C SER A 254 47.57 22.90 -19.43
N PHE A 255 46.50 22.94 -18.64
CA PHE A 255 45.14 22.90 -19.15
C PHE A 255 44.66 24.32 -19.46
N VAL A 256 44.08 24.53 -20.66
CA VAL A 256 43.48 25.82 -21.00
C VAL A 256 42.19 25.99 -20.22
N THR A 257 42.25 26.85 -19.20
CA THR A 257 41.14 27.34 -18.37
C THR A 257 40.10 28.09 -19.21
N ALA A 258 39.10 27.39 -19.73
CA ALA A 258 37.73 27.84 -19.96
C ALA A 258 36.98 26.75 -20.74
N MET A 259 35.78 26.39 -20.31
CA MET A 259 34.88 25.55 -21.10
C MET A 259 34.70 26.17 -22.49
N PRO A 260 35.19 25.56 -23.60
CA PRO A 260 35.02 26.17 -24.90
C PRO A 260 33.58 25.95 -25.32
N GLU A 261 32.78 27.01 -25.31
CA GLU A 261 31.43 27.01 -25.90
C GLU A 261 31.46 26.71 -27.42
N GLN A 262 32.64 26.59 -28.07
CA GLN A 262 32.71 26.60 -29.54
C GLN A 262 33.82 25.80 -30.26
N GLN A 263 34.57 24.85 -29.68
CA GLN A 263 35.50 24.04 -30.51
C GLN A 263 35.43 22.51 -30.31
N PRO A 264 35.38 21.72 -31.41
CA PRO A 264 35.49 20.27 -31.37
C PRO A 264 36.96 19.87 -31.25
N GLY A 265 37.38 19.50 -30.04
CA GLY A 265 38.71 18.98 -29.75
C GLY A 265 38.69 18.13 -28.48
N GLN A 266 38.81 16.82 -28.66
CA GLN A 266 38.53 15.73 -27.70
C GLN A 266 39.64 15.45 -26.67
N SER A 267 40.72 16.24 -26.57
CA SER A 267 41.96 15.78 -25.92
C SER A 267 42.05 16.00 -24.40
N GLY A 268 41.39 16.99 -23.82
CA GLY A 268 41.59 17.33 -22.39
C GLY A 268 40.99 16.33 -21.39
N PHE A 269 39.70 16.00 -21.57
CA PHE A 269 38.92 15.25 -20.58
C PHE A 269 39.33 13.77 -20.45
N VAL A 270 39.59 13.09 -21.58
CA VAL A 270 40.10 11.71 -21.58
C VAL A 270 41.45 11.64 -20.87
N THR A 271 42.33 12.61 -21.15
CA THR A 271 43.65 12.71 -20.51
C THR A 271 43.55 12.91 -18.99
N VAL A 272 42.64 13.78 -18.51
CA VAL A 272 42.41 13.98 -17.06
C VAL A 272 41.90 12.69 -16.41
N GLY A 273 40.97 11.97 -17.06
CA GLY A 273 40.47 10.70 -16.54
C GLY A 273 41.56 9.63 -16.43
N GLU A 274 42.41 9.49 -17.44
CA GLU A 274 43.56 8.58 -17.41
C GLU A 274 44.57 8.94 -16.32
N GLN A 275 44.78 10.24 -16.06
CA GLN A 275 45.67 10.70 -14.99
C GLN A 275 45.06 10.45 -13.61
N LEU A 276 43.76 10.69 -13.44
CA LEU A 276 43.06 10.38 -12.19
C LEU A 276 43.06 8.88 -11.89
N LYS A 277 42.85 8.01 -12.89
CA LYS A 277 42.95 6.54 -12.70
C LYS A 277 44.33 6.10 -12.17
N LYS A 278 45.40 6.85 -12.44
CA LYS A 278 46.75 6.54 -11.94
C LYS A 278 46.95 6.93 -10.47
N ILE A 279 46.16 7.88 -9.97
CA ILE A 279 46.27 8.43 -8.62
C ILE A 279 45.23 7.79 -7.69
N LEU A 280 44.02 7.54 -8.20
CA LEU A 280 42.92 6.95 -7.44
C LEU A 280 43.10 5.44 -7.26
N PRO A 281 42.72 4.89 -6.09
CA PRO A 281 42.68 3.44 -5.89
C PRO A 281 41.74 2.76 -6.88
N ALA A 282 42.02 1.50 -7.20
CA ALA A 282 41.06 0.67 -7.93
C ALA A 282 39.80 0.44 -7.08
N ALA A 283 38.62 0.58 -7.67
CA ALA A 283 37.33 0.43 -7.00
C ALA A 283 36.36 -0.35 -7.90
N ALA A 284 36.33 -1.67 -7.74
CA ALA A 284 35.53 -2.56 -8.59
C ALA A 284 34.02 -2.35 -8.42
N ASP A 285 33.58 -1.89 -7.25
CA ASP A 285 32.20 -1.50 -6.96
C ASP A 285 31.81 -0.23 -7.72
N LEU A 286 32.66 0.81 -7.72
CA LEU A 286 32.42 2.05 -8.49
C LEU A 286 32.50 1.80 -10.01
N GLU A 287 33.37 0.89 -10.44
CA GLU A 287 33.44 0.45 -11.84
C GLU A 287 32.16 -0.28 -12.28
N LYS A 288 31.61 -1.18 -11.44
CA LYS A 288 30.31 -1.85 -11.68
C LYS A 288 29.15 -0.86 -11.74
N MET A 289 29.21 0.19 -10.93
CA MET A 289 28.26 1.31 -10.95
C MET A 289 28.51 2.30 -12.10
N ARG A 290 29.50 2.03 -12.96
CA ARG A 290 29.86 2.79 -14.16
C ARG A 290 30.25 4.25 -13.90
N ILE A 291 30.87 4.48 -12.75
CA ILE A 291 31.27 5.82 -12.34
C ILE A 291 32.63 6.17 -12.95
N TRP A 292 32.69 7.29 -13.67
CA TRP A 292 33.96 7.88 -14.09
C TRP A 292 34.79 8.34 -12.88
N PRO A 293 36.13 8.17 -12.85
CA PRO A 293 36.99 7.67 -13.92
C PRO A 293 37.22 6.16 -13.87
N TRP A 294 36.70 5.42 -12.90
CA TRP A 294 36.89 3.97 -12.82
C TRP A 294 36.33 3.27 -14.07
N TYR A 295 35.18 3.72 -14.59
CA TYR A 295 34.60 3.25 -15.84
C TYR A 295 34.82 4.24 -17.01
N PRO A 296 35.05 3.76 -18.26
CA PRO A 296 35.18 4.63 -19.43
C PRO A 296 33.89 5.43 -19.73
N PHE A 297 34.07 6.67 -20.17
CA PHE A 297 33.02 7.70 -20.26
C PHE A 297 32.14 7.64 -21.52
N PHE A 298 32.47 6.77 -22.48
CA PHE A 298 31.83 6.76 -23.80
C PHE A 298 30.70 5.74 -23.87
N ASP A 299 29.63 6.00 -23.14
CA ASP A 299 28.36 5.30 -23.33
C ASP A 299 27.39 6.19 -24.11
N CYS A 300 26.84 5.65 -25.20
CA CYS A 300 25.98 6.38 -26.15
C CYS A 300 24.54 5.83 -26.12
N SER A 301 24.23 5.12 -25.06
CA SER A 301 22.98 4.40 -24.84
C SER A 301 22.36 4.88 -23.55
N PRO A 302 21.02 4.97 -23.49
CA PRO A 302 20.36 5.37 -22.25
C PRO A 302 20.46 4.26 -21.20
N ASP A 303 20.42 4.69 -19.96
CA ASP A 303 20.49 3.86 -18.77
C ASP A 303 19.14 3.92 -18.05
N ILE A 304 18.36 2.85 -18.13
CA ILE A 304 16.92 2.92 -17.87
C ILE A 304 16.54 2.47 -16.46
N LEU A 305 15.65 3.25 -15.85
CA LEU A 305 15.00 3.02 -14.57
C LEU A 305 13.48 3.23 -14.69
N PHE A 306 12.67 2.41 -14.02
CA PHE A 306 11.21 2.50 -14.03
C PHE A 306 10.63 3.02 -12.72
N LYS A 307 9.56 3.80 -12.83
CA LYS A 307 8.63 4.12 -11.74
C LYS A 307 7.21 3.86 -12.23
N VAL A 308 6.38 3.29 -11.38
CA VAL A 308 4.97 3.07 -11.67
C VAL A 308 4.11 3.82 -10.64
N THR A 309 3.16 4.60 -11.13
CA THR A 309 2.11 5.22 -10.31
C THR A 309 0.74 4.71 -10.70
N GLN A 310 -0.17 4.66 -9.74
CA GLN A 310 -1.56 4.28 -9.96
C GLN A 310 -2.46 5.08 -9.02
N ASP A 311 -3.63 5.50 -9.51
CA ASP A 311 -4.66 6.13 -8.68
C ASP A 311 -5.79 5.12 -8.45
N CYS A 312 -5.79 4.53 -7.25
CA CYS A 312 -6.80 3.59 -6.78
C CYS A 312 -8.07 4.28 -6.25
N GLY A 313 -8.10 5.61 -6.29
CA GLY A 313 -9.25 6.39 -5.90
C GLY A 313 -9.13 7.21 -4.63
N GLU A 314 -7.98 7.14 -3.99
CA GLU A 314 -7.57 7.99 -2.86
C GLU A 314 -6.52 9.03 -3.31
N GLY A 315 -6.14 9.02 -4.59
CA GLY A 315 -5.10 9.86 -5.18
C GLY A 315 -3.98 9.03 -5.82
N GLU A 316 -3.18 9.68 -6.68
CA GLU A 316 -2.04 9.04 -7.34
C GLU A 316 -0.99 8.60 -6.31
N THR A 317 -0.71 7.30 -6.27
CA THR A 317 0.25 6.65 -5.36
C THR A 317 1.36 5.96 -6.16
N VAL A 318 2.56 5.84 -5.59
CA VAL A 318 3.69 5.12 -6.20
C VAL A 318 3.61 3.66 -5.82
N ILE A 319 3.35 2.78 -6.79
CA ILE A 319 3.16 1.35 -6.57
C ILE A 319 4.39 0.51 -6.92
N TYR A 320 5.36 1.11 -7.61
CA TYR A 320 6.67 0.52 -7.87
C TYR A 320 7.68 1.64 -8.15
N SER A 321 8.90 1.52 -7.62
CA SER A 321 9.99 2.41 -7.96
C SER A 321 11.30 1.66 -7.87
N GLU A 322 12.07 1.73 -8.94
CA GLU A 322 13.44 1.23 -8.95
C GLU A 322 14.39 2.21 -8.27
N ASP A 323 15.46 1.66 -7.71
CA ASP A 323 16.56 2.42 -7.12
C ASP A 323 17.82 2.38 -8.00
N THR A 324 18.89 2.97 -7.49
CA THR A 324 20.20 3.07 -8.13
C THR A 324 20.86 1.73 -8.42
N GLY A 325 20.45 0.64 -7.77
CA GLY A 325 20.91 -0.73 -8.01
C GLY A 325 20.17 -1.44 -9.14
N ASN A 326 18.97 -0.99 -9.51
CA ASN A 326 18.15 -1.62 -10.55
C ASN A 326 18.40 -1.07 -11.98
N ILE A 327 19.35 -0.15 -12.13
CA ILE A 327 19.61 0.51 -13.42
C ILE A 327 19.98 -0.52 -14.48
N ARG A 328 19.24 -0.49 -15.59
CA ARG A 328 19.56 -1.25 -16.79
C ARG A 328 20.48 -0.41 -17.65
N TRP A 329 21.77 -0.65 -17.46
CA TRP A 329 22.80 0.07 -18.19
C TRP A 329 22.85 -0.35 -19.66
N ASN A 330 23.16 0.56 -20.58
CA ASN A 330 23.52 0.11 -21.93
C ASN A 330 22.38 -0.11 -22.91
N VAL A 331 21.17 0.43 -22.70
CA VAL A 331 20.00 -0.03 -23.47
C VAL A 331 20.20 0.23 -24.97
N GLY A 332 20.26 -0.85 -25.75
CA GLY A 332 20.50 -0.82 -27.19
C GLY A 332 19.28 -0.31 -27.97
N ASP A 333 18.57 -1.24 -28.61
CA ASP A 333 17.38 -0.96 -29.42
C ASP A 333 16.08 -1.01 -28.61
N GLY A 334 16.14 -1.49 -27.37
CA GLY A 334 14.97 -1.65 -26.52
C GLY A 334 15.22 -2.59 -25.34
N LEU A 335 14.18 -2.74 -24.52
CA LEU A 335 14.06 -3.76 -23.50
C LEU A 335 12.73 -4.50 -23.72
N GLU A 336 12.75 -5.81 -23.67
CA GLU A 336 11.56 -6.67 -23.74
C GLU A 336 11.45 -7.51 -22.47
N ASP A 337 10.29 -8.12 -22.25
CA ASP A 337 9.99 -9.02 -21.13
C ASP A 337 10.27 -8.43 -19.74
N ILE A 338 10.13 -7.10 -19.59
CA ILE A 338 10.28 -6.44 -18.30
C ILE A 338 9.08 -6.84 -17.42
N VAL A 339 9.33 -7.38 -16.24
CA VAL A 339 8.28 -7.65 -15.23
C VAL A 339 8.52 -6.76 -14.02
N LEU A 340 7.60 -5.82 -13.77
CA LEU A 340 7.63 -4.91 -12.62
C LEU A 340 6.61 -5.41 -11.59
N VAL A 341 7.08 -5.78 -10.39
CA VAL A 341 6.21 -6.33 -9.34
C VAL A 341 5.76 -5.19 -8.43
N ALA A 342 4.48 -4.84 -8.49
CA ALA A 342 3.90 -3.76 -7.69
C ALA A 342 3.80 -4.15 -6.20
N ASN A 343 3.82 -3.15 -5.32
CA ASN A 343 3.63 -3.29 -3.88
C ASN A 343 2.13 -3.47 -3.51
N GLU A 344 1.83 -3.56 -2.21
CA GLU A 344 0.45 -3.74 -1.71
C GLU A 344 -0.52 -2.58 -2.01
N ASP A 345 -0.01 -1.40 -2.38
CA ASP A 345 -0.84 -0.22 -2.68
C ASP A 345 -1.46 -0.27 -4.08
N ALA A 346 -1.13 -1.28 -4.89
CA ALA A 346 -1.65 -1.44 -6.24
C ALA A 346 -3.10 -1.98 -6.28
N CYS A 347 -3.90 -1.44 -7.19
CA CYS A 347 -5.19 -1.98 -7.60
C CYS A 347 -4.96 -3.16 -8.54
N CYS A 348 -4.57 -4.29 -7.96
CA CYS A 348 -4.42 -5.55 -8.67
C CYS A 348 -5.77 -6.05 -9.16
N SER A 349 -5.78 -6.73 -10.32
CA SER A 349 -6.91 -7.61 -10.63
C SER A 349 -7.11 -8.62 -9.47
N PRO A 350 -8.35 -8.80 -8.98
CA PRO A 350 -8.61 -9.77 -7.92
C PRO A 350 -8.39 -11.21 -8.41
N PHE A 351 -8.52 -11.45 -9.72
CA PHE A 351 -8.44 -12.77 -10.31
C PHE A 351 -7.06 -13.03 -10.89
N CYS A 352 -6.50 -14.14 -10.43
CA CYS A 352 -5.23 -14.65 -10.86
C CYS A 352 -5.40 -15.97 -11.65
N CYS A 353 -6.50 -16.71 -11.41
CA CYS A 353 -6.67 -18.06 -11.94
C CYS A 353 -8.12 -18.57 -12.15
N ASP A 354 -9.18 -17.84 -11.80
CA ASP A 354 -10.54 -18.38 -11.92
C ASP A 354 -11.36 -17.54 -12.90
N ASP A 355 -11.61 -18.09 -14.08
CA ASP A 355 -12.67 -17.61 -14.96
C ASP A 355 -14.02 -17.77 -14.25
N PRO A 356 -15.00 -16.87 -14.49
CA PRO A 356 -16.36 -17.11 -14.01
C PRO A 356 -16.85 -18.49 -14.47
N PRO A 357 -17.66 -19.19 -13.67
CA PRO A 357 -18.18 -20.51 -14.05
C PRO A 357 -18.95 -20.42 -15.37
N ASP A 358 -18.75 -21.39 -16.27
CA ASP A 358 -19.44 -21.41 -17.57
C ASP A 358 -20.96 -21.64 -17.45
N GLU A 359 -21.44 -22.14 -16.31
CA GLU A 359 -22.84 -22.53 -16.10
C GLU A 359 -23.71 -21.39 -15.53
N ASP A 360 -25.04 -21.51 -15.64
CA ASP A 360 -26.00 -20.56 -15.02
C ASP A 360 -26.10 -20.81 -13.50
N CYS A 361 -25.08 -20.36 -12.77
CA CYS A 361 -24.97 -20.53 -11.33
C CYS A 361 -24.30 -19.32 -10.66
N LEU A 362 -24.32 -19.29 -9.32
CA LEU A 362 -23.68 -18.27 -8.49
C LEU A 362 -22.42 -18.86 -7.83
N ALA A 363 -21.25 -18.36 -8.22
CA ALA A 363 -20.00 -18.66 -7.55
C ALA A 363 -19.83 -17.68 -6.38
N VAL A 364 -19.71 -18.18 -5.15
CA VAL A 364 -19.44 -17.34 -3.97
C VAL A 364 -17.98 -17.50 -3.57
N TYR A 365 -17.23 -16.40 -3.65
CA TYR A 365 -15.78 -16.37 -3.48
C TYR A 365 -15.34 -15.87 -2.11
N GLY A 366 -16.19 -15.16 -1.38
CA GLY A 366 -15.72 -14.43 -0.20
C GLY A 366 -16.81 -13.98 0.76
N LEU A 367 -16.46 -13.93 2.04
CA LEU A 367 -17.19 -13.17 3.06
C LEU A 367 -16.24 -12.21 3.77
N GLY A 368 -16.62 -10.93 3.84
CA GLY A 368 -15.78 -9.84 4.34
C GLY A 368 -14.56 -9.60 3.45
N CYS A 369 -13.37 -9.67 4.04
CA CYS A 369 -12.07 -9.53 3.38
C CYS A 369 -11.36 -10.87 3.27
N THR A 370 -12.02 -11.96 3.67
CA THR A 370 -11.54 -13.31 3.39
C THR A 370 -11.89 -13.61 1.94
N THR A 371 -10.94 -13.34 1.04
CA THR A 371 -11.07 -13.48 -0.42
C THR A 371 -10.57 -14.81 -0.96
N ALA A 372 -10.19 -15.75 -0.07
CA ALA A 372 -9.80 -17.10 -0.43
C ALA A 372 -10.93 -18.08 -0.07
N TYR A 373 -11.62 -18.63 -1.08
CA TYR A 373 -12.60 -19.73 -1.04
C TYR A 373 -13.13 -20.09 0.38
N PRO A 374 -13.98 -19.25 1.01
CA PRO A 374 -14.36 -19.42 2.40
C PRO A 374 -15.65 -20.21 2.61
N ILE A 375 -16.41 -20.61 1.58
CA ILE A 375 -17.55 -21.52 1.82
C ILE A 375 -17.08 -22.79 2.52
N GLU A 376 -15.91 -23.33 2.14
CA GLU A 376 -15.30 -24.50 2.78
C GLU A 376 -14.92 -24.23 4.25
N LYS A 377 -14.68 -22.95 4.58
CA LYS A 377 -14.35 -22.47 5.92
C LYS A 377 -15.59 -22.02 6.68
N ILE A 378 -16.79 -22.30 6.20
CA ILE A 378 -18.03 -22.04 6.91
C ILE A 378 -18.80 -23.34 6.93
N GLU A 379 -19.17 -23.82 8.11
CA GLU A 379 -20.00 -25.01 8.18
C GLU A 379 -21.37 -24.73 7.55
N GLN A 380 -21.74 -25.49 6.51
CA GLN A 380 -23.00 -25.30 5.79
C GLN A 380 -24.05 -26.35 6.22
N ASP A 381 -23.65 -27.45 6.85
CA ASP A 381 -24.58 -28.45 7.36
C ASP A 381 -25.37 -27.86 8.54
N ILE A 382 -26.64 -27.54 8.29
CA ILE A 382 -27.56 -26.98 9.28
C ILE A 382 -27.79 -27.90 10.49
N SER A 383 -27.44 -29.18 10.39
CA SER A 383 -27.53 -30.15 11.48
C SER A 383 -26.29 -30.14 12.39
N ASP A 384 -25.17 -29.56 11.94
CA ASP A 384 -23.97 -29.39 12.74
C ASP A 384 -24.13 -28.20 13.72
N PRO A 385 -23.75 -28.34 15.00
CA PRO A 385 -23.76 -27.22 15.95
C PRO A 385 -22.90 -26.02 15.52
N LEU A 386 -21.89 -26.24 14.66
CA LEU A 386 -21.04 -25.20 14.06
C LEU A 386 -21.67 -24.55 12.83
N ALA A 387 -22.88 -24.93 12.41
CA ALA A 387 -23.56 -24.36 11.25
C ALA A 387 -23.48 -22.82 11.23
N GLY A 388 -23.00 -22.29 10.11
CA GLY A 388 -22.85 -20.88 9.81
C GLY A 388 -21.68 -20.18 10.50
N TYR A 389 -20.87 -20.87 11.30
CA TYR A 389 -19.64 -20.31 11.89
C TYR A 389 -18.49 -20.35 10.89
N GLY A 390 -17.67 -19.29 10.88
CA GLY A 390 -16.42 -19.24 10.14
C GLY A 390 -15.26 -19.95 10.87
N ASN A 391 -14.38 -20.60 10.11
CA ASN A 391 -13.29 -21.45 10.60
C ASN A 391 -13.77 -22.54 11.60
N PRO A 392 -14.75 -23.38 11.20
CA PRO A 392 -15.26 -24.44 12.04
C PRO A 392 -14.12 -25.40 12.40
N GLY A 393 -14.08 -25.86 13.64
CA GLY A 393 -13.07 -26.81 14.09
C GLY A 393 -11.82 -26.16 14.69
N SER A 394 -11.54 -24.88 14.42
CA SER A 394 -10.41 -24.14 15.01
C SER A 394 -10.85 -22.96 15.88
N ASP A 395 -11.45 -21.93 15.28
CA ASP A 395 -11.77 -20.66 15.96
C ASP A 395 -13.28 -20.47 16.19
N ASP A 396 -14.12 -21.17 15.42
CA ASP A 396 -15.59 -21.09 15.42
C ASP A 396 -16.13 -19.66 15.58
N ARG A 397 -16.04 -18.85 14.53
CA ARG A 397 -16.34 -17.41 14.58
C ARG A 397 -17.76 -17.10 14.08
N PRO A 398 -18.63 -16.48 14.89
CA PRO A 398 -19.89 -15.95 14.41
C PRO A 398 -19.67 -14.64 13.65
N PHE A 399 -20.61 -14.30 12.78
CA PHE A 399 -20.57 -13.08 11.98
C PHE A 399 -21.40 -11.96 12.59
N GLY A 400 -21.04 -10.69 12.34
CA GLY A 400 -21.84 -9.55 12.80
C GLY A 400 -21.47 -8.22 12.15
N GLY A 401 -22.31 -7.20 12.35
CA GLY A 401 -22.11 -5.86 11.81
C GLY A 401 -22.46 -5.77 10.32
N THR A 402 -21.54 -5.33 9.47
CA THR A 402 -21.73 -5.32 8.00
C THR A 402 -20.84 -6.38 7.36
N ILE A 403 -21.46 -7.33 6.67
CA ILE A 403 -20.79 -8.48 6.04
C ILE A 403 -20.80 -8.27 4.52
N GLY A 404 -19.61 -8.17 3.92
CA GLY A 404 -19.49 -8.11 2.47
C GLY A 404 -19.56 -9.52 1.87
N ILE A 405 -20.51 -9.78 0.99
CA ILE A 405 -20.67 -11.06 0.32
C ILE A 405 -20.15 -10.93 -1.09
N ARG A 406 -19.15 -11.74 -1.40
CA ARG A 406 -18.41 -11.71 -2.66
C ARG A 406 -18.66 -12.96 -3.48
N GLY A 407 -18.87 -12.80 -4.76
CA GLY A 407 -19.13 -13.83 -5.75
C GLY A 407 -19.42 -13.25 -7.13
N VAL A 408 -19.56 -14.12 -8.11
CA VAL A 408 -19.91 -13.76 -9.48
C VAL A 408 -21.01 -14.68 -9.99
N PHE A 409 -21.81 -14.15 -10.90
CA PHE A 409 -22.73 -14.95 -11.70
C PHE A 409 -21.92 -15.61 -12.81
N GLY A 410 -22.22 -16.87 -13.12
CA GLY A 410 -21.56 -17.57 -14.22
C GLY A 410 -21.88 -16.95 -15.59
N ASP A 411 -21.04 -17.23 -16.57
CA ASP A 411 -21.08 -16.59 -17.89
C ASP A 411 -22.34 -16.93 -18.70
N ALA A 412 -22.95 -18.09 -18.46
CA ALA A 412 -24.25 -18.44 -19.03
C ALA A 412 -25.44 -17.76 -18.34
N SER A 413 -25.22 -17.00 -17.26
CA SER A 413 -26.30 -16.37 -16.50
C SER A 413 -26.82 -15.09 -17.17
N GLU A 414 -28.07 -15.11 -17.64
CA GLU A 414 -28.74 -13.96 -18.26
C GLU A 414 -29.39 -13.00 -17.24
N ILE A 415 -28.87 -12.96 -16.01
CA ILE A 415 -29.46 -12.18 -14.92
C ILE A 415 -29.05 -10.71 -15.00
N ASP A 416 -30.04 -9.84 -15.11
CA ASP A 416 -29.87 -8.39 -15.15
C ASP A 416 -29.98 -7.74 -13.78
N TYR A 417 -30.90 -8.26 -12.97
CA TYR A 417 -31.21 -7.77 -11.64
C TYR A 417 -31.35 -8.93 -10.66
N TYR A 418 -31.01 -8.71 -9.40
CA TYR A 418 -31.17 -9.73 -8.37
C TYR A 418 -31.63 -9.12 -7.04
N LYS A 419 -32.31 -9.95 -6.25
CA LYS A 419 -32.85 -9.61 -4.94
C LYS A 419 -32.33 -10.60 -3.90
N PRO A 420 -31.59 -10.14 -2.87
CA PRO A 420 -31.25 -10.99 -1.75
C PRO A 420 -32.48 -11.28 -0.88
N GLN A 421 -32.65 -12.54 -0.51
CA GLN A 421 -33.64 -13.00 0.46
C GLN A 421 -32.94 -13.70 1.61
N ARG A 422 -33.49 -13.58 2.80
CA ARG A 422 -33.00 -14.26 3.99
C ARG A 422 -34.12 -14.97 4.74
N ARG A 423 -33.77 -16.00 5.51
CA ARG A 423 -34.62 -16.54 6.57
C ARG A 423 -33.79 -16.85 7.80
N ARG A 424 -34.39 -16.73 8.97
CA ARG A 424 -33.80 -17.26 10.20
C ARG A 424 -34.15 -18.74 10.30
N ILE A 425 -33.17 -19.59 10.58
CA ILE A 425 -33.34 -21.02 10.81
C ILE A 425 -33.50 -21.29 12.32
N ALA A 426 -32.71 -20.64 13.16
CA ALA A 426 -32.72 -20.85 14.61
C ALA A 426 -32.40 -19.53 15.36
N PRO A 427 -32.84 -19.39 16.63
CA PRO A 427 -33.74 -20.25 17.41
C PRO A 427 -35.23 -20.20 17.01
N HIS A 428 -35.66 -19.17 16.28
CA HIS A 428 -37.06 -19.06 15.83
C HIS A 428 -37.10 -19.00 14.30
N PRO A 429 -37.44 -20.14 13.64
CA PRO A 429 -37.47 -20.20 12.20
C PRO A 429 -38.46 -19.20 11.59
N THR A 430 -38.08 -18.54 10.50
CA THR A 430 -38.95 -17.65 9.72
C THR A 430 -39.12 -18.18 8.29
N GLY A 431 -40.15 -17.69 7.59
CA GLY A 431 -40.21 -17.82 6.13
C GLY A 431 -39.11 -17.00 5.44
N TRP A 432 -38.94 -17.20 4.14
CA TRP A 432 -38.12 -16.33 3.29
C TRP A 432 -38.70 -14.91 3.27
N GLN A 433 -37.83 -13.95 3.53
CA GLN A 433 -38.15 -12.53 3.52
C GLN A 433 -37.21 -11.83 2.55
N ASP A 434 -37.76 -10.90 1.77
CA ASP A 434 -36.96 -9.98 0.98
C ASP A 434 -36.13 -9.12 1.92
N MET A 435 -34.84 -8.97 1.61
CA MET A 435 -33.98 -8.08 2.35
C MET A 435 -34.44 -6.63 2.07
N PRO A 436 -34.80 -5.86 3.10
CA PRO A 436 -35.19 -4.47 2.92
C PRO A 436 -33.97 -3.59 2.60
N ALA A 437 -34.21 -2.41 2.02
CA ALA A 437 -33.13 -1.54 1.53
C ALA A 437 -32.18 -1.02 2.62
N ASP A 438 -32.64 -0.95 3.86
CA ASP A 438 -31.84 -0.59 5.04
C ASP A 438 -30.85 -1.67 5.46
N GLU A 439 -31.15 -2.95 5.19
CA GLU A 439 -30.22 -4.08 5.38
C GLU A 439 -29.16 -4.19 4.27
N MET A 440 -29.25 -3.42 3.19
CA MET A 440 -28.31 -3.45 2.06
C MET A 440 -27.48 -2.17 2.01
N ALA A 441 -26.20 -2.24 2.40
CA ALA A 441 -25.29 -1.11 2.26
C ALA A 441 -24.92 -0.89 0.78
N ALA A 442 -24.93 0.37 0.36
CA ALA A 442 -24.39 0.74 -0.94
C ALA A 442 -22.87 0.54 -0.98
N PHE A 443 -22.36 0.16 -2.14
CA PHE A 443 -20.93 0.09 -2.40
C PHE A 443 -20.60 0.65 -3.79
N ILE A 444 -19.32 0.90 -4.02
CA ILE A 444 -18.84 1.57 -5.22
C ILE A 444 -18.03 0.60 -6.07
N ARG A 445 -18.35 0.57 -7.37
CA ARG A 445 -17.56 -0.07 -8.42
C ARG A 445 -16.95 1.01 -9.33
N ARG A 446 -15.68 0.89 -9.66
CA ARG A 446 -14.97 1.80 -10.58
C ARG A 446 -14.65 1.05 -11.86
N HIS A 447 -15.38 1.37 -12.91
CA HIS A 447 -15.24 0.78 -14.24
C HIS A 447 -14.22 1.57 -15.03
N TYR A 448 -13.27 0.90 -15.69
CA TYR A 448 -12.33 1.58 -16.57
C TYR A 448 -12.98 1.93 -17.91
N ILE A 449 -12.76 3.16 -18.37
CA ILE A 449 -13.28 3.69 -19.64
C ILE A 449 -12.15 4.14 -20.59
N GLY A 450 -10.89 4.02 -20.18
CA GLY A 450 -9.72 4.37 -20.99
C GLY A 450 -9.36 5.86 -20.99
N PRO A 451 -8.15 6.22 -21.45
CA PRO A 451 -7.77 7.61 -21.69
C PRO A 451 -8.51 8.24 -22.88
N PRO A 452 -8.63 9.58 -22.92
CA PRO A 452 -8.11 10.56 -21.95
C PRO A 452 -8.99 10.68 -20.69
N TRP A 453 -8.49 11.39 -19.67
CA TRP A 453 -9.22 11.62 -18.40
C TRP A 453 -10.67 12.09 -18.61
N PRO A 454 -11.64 11.56 -17.84
CA PRO A 454 -11.48 10.61 -16.72
C PRO A 454 -11.24 9.16 -17.18
N LEU A 455 -10.32 8.46 -16.51
CA LEU A 455 -9.97 7.07 -16.83
C LEU A 455 -11.00 6.04 -16.32
N PHE A 456 -11.86 6.46 -15.39
CA PHE A 456 -12.81 5.59 -14.71
C PHE A 456 -14.21 6.21 -14.64
N LYS A 457 -15.22 5.34 -14.69
CA LYS A 457 -16.62 5.63 -14.42
C LYS A 457 -17.04 4.96 -13.12
N THR A 458 -17.64 5.73 -12.23
CA THR A 458 -18.08 5.24 -10.91
C THR A 458 -19.53 4.77 -10.98
N GLU A 459 -19.77 3.53 -10.59
CA GLU A 459 -21.09 2.96 -10.31
C GLU A 459 -21.30 2.93 -8.79
N THR A 460 -22.45 3.42 -8.33
CA THR A 460 -22.91 3.18 -6.96
C THR A 460 -23.94 2.06 -6.99
N VAL A 461 -23.54 0.87 -6.56
CA VAL A 461 -24.43 -0.28 -6.43
C VAL A 461 -25.25 -0.10 -5.16
N LYS A 462 -26.56 -0.05 -5.31
CA LYS A 462 -27.52 0.14 -4.22
C LYS A 462 -28.88 -0.44 -4.61
N PRO A 463 -29.77 -0.73 -3.66
CA PRO A 463 -31.12 -1.15 -3.96
C PRO A 463 -31.85 -0.10 -4.80
N VAL A 464 -32.50 -0.53 -5.88
CA VAL A 464 -33.26 0.33 -6.80
C VAL A 464 -34.66 -0.26 -7.04
N PRO A 465 -35.71 0.58 -7.13
CA PRO A 465 -37.03 0.12 -7.52
C PRO A 465 -37.09 -0.15 -9.02
N VAL A 466 -37.41 -1.38 -9.43
CA VAL A 466 -37.58 -1.78 -10.83
C VAL A 466 -38.82 -2.67 -10.94
N ALA A 467 -39.76 -2.32 -11.81
CA ALA A 467 -41.01 -3.06 -12.03
C ALA A 467 -41.79 -3.44 -10.73
N GLY A 468 -41.71 -2.61 -9.69
CA GLY A 468 -42.38 -2.84 -8.40
C GLY A 468 -41.56 -3.66 -7.38
N GLU A 469 -40.40 -4.17 -7.76
CA GLU A 469 -39.47 -4.88 -6.90
C GLU A 469 -38.32 -3.97 -6.44
N THR A 470 -37.72 -4.27 -5.28
CA THR A 470 -36.48 -3.62 -4.81
C THR A 470 -35.32 -4.56 -5.09
N VAL A 471 -34.48 -4.23 -6.07
CA VAL A 471 -33.44 -5.10 -6.63
C VAL A 471 -32.08 -4.42 -6.70
N LEU A 472 -31.03 -5.22 -6.86
CA LEU A 472 -29.67 -4.80 -7.18
C LEU A 472 -29.38 -5.09 -8.66
N LYS A 473 -28.54 -4.26 -9.27
CA LYS A 473 -28.14 -4.40 -10.67
C LYS A 473 -26.89 -5.28 -10.79
N THR A 474 -26.86 -6.20 -11.75
CA THR A 474 -25.65 -6.98 -12.07
C THR A 474 -24.62 -6.14 -12.81
N ILE A 475 -23.35 -6.56 -12.78
CA ILE A 475 -22.29 -5.92 -13.58
C ILE A 475 -22.60 -6.06 -15.06
N HIS A 476 -23.12 -7.22 -15.48
CA HIS A 476 -23.55 -7.48 -16.85
C HIS A 476 -24.52 -6.41 -17.33
N ARG A 477 -25.63 -6.17 -16.58
CA ARG A 477 -26.61 -5.14 -16.92
C ARG A 477 -26.01 -3.73 -16.95
N PHE A 478 -25.15 -3.40 -15.99
CA PHE A 478 -24.47 -2.10 -15.98
C PHE A 478 -23.61 -1.89 -17.24
N ARG A 479 -22.86 -2.91 -17.68
CA ARG A 479 -22.04 -2.86 -18.89
C ARG A 479 -22.89 -2.72 -20.15
N MET A 480 -24.05 -3.37 -20.23
CA MET A 480 -24.99 -3.19 -21.35
C MET A 480 -25.52 -1.75 -21.47
N GLU A 481 -25.83 -1.11 -20.34
CA GLU A 481 -26.30 0.29 -20.31
C GLU A 481 -25.18 1.32 -20.55
N HIS A 482 -23.92 0.90 -20.47
CA HIS A 482 -22.74 1.76 -20.55
C HIS A 482 -21.67 1.16 -21.48
N PRO A 483 -21.91 1.20 -22.81
CA PRO A 483 -21.02 0.59 -23.80
C PRO A 483 -19.63 1.23 -23.87
N GLU A 484 -19.42 2.39 -23.24
CA GLU A 484 -18.11 3.00 -23.06
C GLU A 484 -17.24 2.30 -22.01
N VAL A 485 -17.84 1.48 -21.13
CA VAL A 485 -17.11 0.64 -20.19
C VAL A 485 -16.48 -0.50 -20.98
N VAL A 486 -15.16 -0.65 -20.86
CA VAL A 486 -14.49 -1.76 -21.54
C VAL A 486 -14.70 -3.05 -20.73
N PRO A 487 -15.33 -4.09 -21.31
CA PRO A 487 -15.90 -5.22 -20.58
C PRO A 487 -14.84 -6.17 -19.99
N PHE A 488 -13.59 -6.07 -20.47
CA PHE A 488 -12.47 -6.92 -20.05
C PHE A 488 -11.67 -6.31 -18.89
N VAL A 489 -12.14 -5.19 -18.32
CA VAL A 489 -11.63 -4.62 -17.07
C VAL A 489 -12.67 -4.91 -16.01
N ASP A 490 -12.29 -5.69 -15.00
CA ASP A 490 -13.15 -5.85 -13.85
C ASP A 490 -13.05 -4.61 -12.95
N PRO A 491 -14.19 -4.00 -12.58
CA PRO A 491 -14.17 -2.83 -11.72
C PRO A 491 -13.64 -3.17 -10.32
N SER A 492 -13.26 -2.16 -9.55
CA SER A 492 -13.06 -2.35 -8.11
C SER A 492 -14.31 -3.02 -7.49
N ASN A 493 -14.15 -4.03 -6.63
CA ASN A 493 -15.28 -4.78 -6.07
C ASN A 493 -16.18 -5.44 -7.14
N ALA A 494 -15.61 -5.91 -8.25
CA ALA A 494 -16.35 -6.67 -9.27
C ALA A 494 -17.03 -7.92 -8.70
N ASP A 495 -16.37 -8.55 -7.75
CA ASP A 495 -16.85 -9.70 -7.00
C ASP A 495 -17.85 -9.32 -5.90
N MET A 496 -18.04 -8.06 -5.53
CA MET A 496 -18.99 -7.74 -4.45
C MET A 496 -20.43 -7.89 -4.94
N LEU A 497 -21.20 -8.77 -4.30
CA LEU A 497 -22.62 -8.96 -4.56
C LEU A 497 -23.44 -8.06 -3.64
N ILE A 498 -23.30 -8.23 -2.32
CA ILE A 498 -24.06 -7.44 -1.34
C ILE A 498 -23.19 -7.06 -0.14
N ASN A 499 -23.39 -5.86 0.41
CA ASN A 499 -22.95 -5.55 1.77
C ASN A 499 -24.15 -5.69 2.71
N TRP A 500 -24.27 -6.83 3.36
CA TRP A 500 -25.37 -7.13 4.25
C TRP A 500 -25.15 -6.49 5.61
N LYS A 501 -25.96 -5.49 5.94
CA LYS A 501 -26.02 -4.87 7.26
C LYS A 501 -26.87 -5.73 8.17
N THR A 502 -26.19 -6.51 8.99
CA THR A 502 -26.81 -7.34 10.03
C THR A 502 -27.01 -6.56 11.33
N ALA A 503 -26.21 -5.51 11.57
CA ALA A 503 -26.34 -4.59 12.68
C ALA A 503 -26.09 -3.13 12.23
N ASP A 504 -26.75 -2.15 12.87
CA ASP A 504 -26.58 -0.72 12.58
C ASP A 504 -25.37 -0.14 13.32
N ASP A 505 -24.36 0.34 12.57
CA ASP A 505 -23.15 0.98 13.07
C ASP A 505 -23.40 2.34 13.74
N LYS A 506 -24.63 2.86 13.66
CA LYS A 506 -25.05 4.17 14.22
C LYS A 506 -25.86 4.07 15.51
N ALA A 507 -26.08 2.89 16.07
CA ALA A 507 -26.76 2.75 17.35
C ALA A 507 -25.96 3.46 18.47
N GLY A 508 -26.42 4.64 18.86
CA GLY A 508 -25.85 5.40 19.97
C GLY A 508 -26.15 4.76 21.32
N HIS A 509 -25.19 4.88 22.25
CA HIS A 509 -25.30 4.75 23.71
C HIS A 509 -26.37 3.76 24.23
N GLY A 510 -26.00 2.49 24.36
CA GLY A 510 -26.77 1.51 25.15
C GLY A 510 -28.18 1.17 24.62
N SER A 511 -28.56 1.62 23.43
CA SER A 511 -29.76 1.10 22.77
C SER A 511 -29.41 -0.24 22.10
N PRO A 512 -30.26 -1.29 22.22
CA PRO A 512 -30.09 -2.49 21.39
C PRO A 512 -30.04 -2.04 19.93
N MET A 513 -29.04 -2.50 19.17
CA MET A 513 -28.93 -2.19 17.76
C MET A 513 -30.26 -2.55 17.08
N PRO A 514 -30.95 -1.60 16.41
CA PRO A 514 -31.97 -1.99 15.45
C PRO A 514 -31.25 -2.76 14.34
N GLY A 515 -31.42 -4.07 14.34
CA GLY A 515 -30.69 -5.00 13.48
C GLY A 515 -31.30 -6.39 13.56
N LEU A 516 -30.73 -7.33 12.81
CA LEU A 516 -31.19 -8.71 12.85
C LEU A 516 -30.87 -9.35 14.20
N GLN A 517 -31.83 -10.08 14.74
CA GLN A 517 -31.62 -10.86 15.96
C GLN A 517 -30.52 -11.89 15.76
N ASP A 518 -29.75 -12.20 16.79
CA ASP A 518 -28.73 -13.26 16.74
C ASP A 518 -29.35 -14.61 16.36
N GLY A 519 -28.59 -15.47 15.71
CA GLY A 519 -29.03 -16.81 15.35
C GLY A 519 -28.49 -17.31 14.03
N LEU A 520 -29.00 -18.46 13.61
CA LEU A 520 -28.62 -19.07 12.32
C LEU A 520 -29.52 -18.50 11.22
N TYR A 521 -28.92 -18.00 10.15
CA TYR A 521 -29.60 -17.47 8.99
C TYR A 521 -29.20 -18.22 7.74
N GLU A 522 -30.09 -18.21 6.77
CA GLU A 522 -29.82 -18.65 5.40
C GLU A 522 -30.13 -17.50 4.46
N LEU A 523 -29.23 -17.26 3.52
CA LEU A 523 -29.32 -16.21 2.52
C LEU A 523 -29.37 -16.83 1.12
N ARG A 524 -30.21 -16.33 0.23
CA ARG A 524 -30.21 -16.69 -1.19
C ARG A 524 -30.37 -15.47 -2.08
N LEU A 525 -30.02 -15.61 -3.35
CA LEU A 525 -30.28 -14.59 -4.37
C LEU A 525 -31.39 -15.05 -5.32
N VAL A 526 -32.33 -14.16 -5.59
CA VAL A 526 -33.36 -14.33 -6.62
C VAL A 526 -32.98 -13.47 -7.81
N GLY A 527 -32.66 -14.08 -8.95
CA GLY A 527 -32.32 -13.41 -10.20
C GLY A 527 -33.54 -13.12 -11.07
N TYR A 528 -33.45 -12.09 -11.89
CA TYR A 528 -34.42 -11.70 -12.90
C TYR A 528 -33.71 -11.25 -14.18
N ARG A 529 -34.33 -11.55 -15.32
CA ARG A 529 -34.02 -10.91 -16.60
C ARG A 529 -34.91 -9.70 -16.79
N TYR A 530 -34.42 -8.67 -17.47
CA TYR A 530 -35.16 -7.45 -17.71
C TYR A 530 -35.68 -7.39 -19.15
N ASP A 531 -36.99 -7.33 -19.30
CA ASP A 531 -37.67 -7.09 -20.57
C ASP A 531 -37.82 -5.59 -20.80
N GLU A 532 -36.90 -5.03 -21.60
CA GLU A 532 -36.89 -3.59 -21.93
C GLU A 532 -38.15 -3.15 -22.70
N GLU A 533 -38.78 -4.03 -23.48
CA GLU A 533 -39.95 -3.65 -24.30
C GLU A 533 -41.18 -3.40 -23.43
N ASN A 534 -41.32 -4.15 -22.35
CA ASN A 534 -42.48 -4.11 -21.46
C ASN A 534 -42.21 -3.47 -20.10
N ASP A 535 -40.97 -3.02 -19.84
CA ASP A 535 -40.50 -2.49 -18.55
C ASP A 535 -40.83 -3.42 -17.37
N LYS A 536 -40.48 -4.71 -17.53
CA LYS A 536 -40.82 -5.77 -16.57
C LYS A 536 -39.63 -6.65 -16.23
N LEU A 537 -39.61 -7.09 -14.97
CA LEU A 537 -38.77 -8.20 -14.56
C LEU A 537 -39.47 -9.52 -14.94
N VAL A 538 -38.75 -10.38 -15.64
CA VAL A 538 -39.22 -11.68 -16.15
C VAL A 538 -38.24 -12.78 -15.75
N ASP A 539 -38.62 -14.03 -16.00
CA ASP A 539 -37.79 -15.22 -15.79
C ASP A 539 -37.15 -15.28 -14.39
N GLN A 540 -37.99 -15.03 -13.37
CA GLN A 540 -37.55 -15.10 -11.97
C GLN A 540 -37.00 -16.49 -11.65
N GLN A 541 -35.77 -16.54 -11.16
CA GLN A 541 -35.14 -17.79 -10.71
C GLN A 541 -34.37 -17.63 -9.40
N ILE A 542 -34.27 -18.72 -8.64
CA ILE A 542 -33.39 -18.78 -7.47
C ILE A 542 -32.02 -19.19 -7.98
N MET A 543 -31.00 -18.38 -7.69
CA MET A 543 -29.65 -18.68 -8.13
C MET A 543 -29.07 -19.82 -7.29
N ALA A 544 -28.82 -20.95 -7.95
CA ALA A 544 -28.12 -22.06 -7.34
C ALA A 544 -26.64 -21.72 -7.17
N LEU A 545 -26.00 -22.22 -6.11
CA LEU A 545 -24.55 -22.16 -5.99
C LEU A 545 -23.92 -23.11 -7.02
N CYS A 546 -22.79 -22.72 -7.59
CA CYS A 546 -22.08 -23.56 -8.56
C CYS A 546 -21.62 -24.88 -7.92
N PRO A 547 -21.68 -26.02 -8.65
CA PRO A 547 -21.25 -27.31 -8.13
C PRO A 547 -19.74 -27.34 -7.87
N ALA A 548 -19.31 -28.09 -6.87
CA ALA A 548 -17.88 -28.37 -6.68
C ALA A 548 -17.38 -29.31 -7.80
N GLU A 549 -16.22 -29.01 -8.41
CA GLU A 549 -15.73 -29.68 -9.62
C GLU A 549 -15.44 -31.20 -9.47
N GLU A 550 -15.43 -31.76 -8.26
CA GLU A 550 -15.26 -33.19 -8.02
C GLU A 550 -16.38 -33.77 -7.14
N GLY A 551 -17.56 -33.95 -7.72
CA GLY A 551 -18.65 -34.70 -7.12
C GLY A 551 -19.84 -34.78 -8.05
N GLN A 552 -20.63 -35.86 -7.98
CA GLN A 552 -22.01 -35.73 -8.42
C GLN A 552 -22.61 -34.54 -7.66
N PRO A 553 -23.23 -33.56 -8.33
CA PRO A 553 -23.87 -32.46 -7.63
C PRO A 553 -24.84 -33.10 -6.64
N ASP A 554 -24.60 -32.91 -5.34
CA ASP A 554 -25.63 -33.26 -4.37
C ASP A 554 -26.85 -32.42 -4.78
N PRO A 555 -28.01 -33.01 -5.12
CA PRO A 555 -29.21 -32.23 -5.41
C PRO A 555 -29.66 -31.39 -4.20
N ALA A 556 -29.03 -31.55 -3.02
CA ALA A 556 -29.14 -30.68 -1.86
C ALA A 556 -28.11 -29.53 -1.81
N LEU A 557 -27.22 -29.36 -2.80
CA LEU A 557 -26.31 -28.22 -2.93
C LEU A 557 -27.12 -26.93 -2.80
N HIS A 558 -26.94 -26.31 -1.65
CA HIS A 558 -27.87 -25.35 -1.09
C HIS A 558 -28.03 -24.16 -2.04
N ALA A 559 -29.29 -23.83 -2.38
CA ALA A 559 -29.62 -22.58 -3.07
C ALA A 559 -29.44 -21.35 -2.16
N GLY A 560 -28.57 -21.45 -1.15
CA GLY A 560 -28.37 -20.43 -0.14
C GLY A 560 -27.14 -20.68 0.73
N LEU A 561 -26.64 -19.60 1.31
CA LEU A 561 -25.50 -19.53 2.20
C LEU A 561 -26.00 -19.48 3.65
N VAL A 562 -25.49 -20.38 4.49
CA VAL A 562 -25.82 -20.45 5.92
C VAL A 562 -24.79 -19.64 6.72
N LEU A 563 -25.26 -18.70 7.56
CA LEU A 563 -24.44 -17.84 8.41
C LEU A 563 -24.98 -17.73 9.83
N ARG A 564 -24.08 -17.81 10.81
CA ARG A 564 -24.40 -17.53 12.22
C ARG A 564 -24.17 -16.05 12.50
N LEU A 565 -25.21 -15.36 12.95
CA LEU A 565 -25.17 -13.95 13.32
C LEU A 565 -25.12 -13.76 14.84
N ASP A 566 -24.28 -12.82 15.26
CA ASP A 566 -24.15 -12.29 16.62
C ASP A 566 -23.94 -10.77 16.53
N ASN A 567 -24.98 -10.01 16.84
CA ASN A 567 -25.08 -8.57 16.64
C ASN A 567 -25.18 -7.78 17.96
N ARG A 568 -24.87 -8.38 19.12
CA ARG A 568 -25.02 -7.67 20.41
C ARG A 568 -23.98 -6.57 20.63
N SER A 569 -24.51 -5.34 20.64
CA SER A 569 -24.06 -4.12 21.32
C SER A 569 -22.59 -3.69 21.20
N TRP A 570 -22.30 -2.91 20.16
CA TRP A 570 -21.32 -1.82 20.17
C TRP A 570 -21.99 -0.57 20.78
N SER A 571 -21.43 0.10 21.79
CA SER A 571 -21.89 1.46 22.15
C SER A 571 -20.72 2.41 22.47
N ARG A 572 -20.47 3.39 21.59
CA ARG A 572 -19.46 4.45 21.81
C ARG A 572 -19.88 5.38 22.95
N THR A 573 -19.64 5.00 24.19
CA THR A 573 -19.78 5.88 25.36
C THR A 573 -18.40 6.35 25.80
N SER A 574 -18.01 7.56 25.40
CA SER A 574 -16.77 8.18 25.88
C SER A 574 -16.87 8.47 27.38
N GLY A 575 -15.87 8.06 28.16
CA GLY A 575 -15.70 8.48 29.56
C GLY A 575 -15.79 7.38 30.63
N THR A 576 -15.88 6.10 30.25
CA THR A 576 -15.75 4.96 31.19
C THR A 576 -14.44 4.22 30.98
N VAL A 577 -13.93 3.55 32.03
CA VAL A 577 -12.73 2.67 31.95
C VAL A 577 -12.99 1.46 31.05
N HIS A 578 -14.26 1.10 30.86
CA HIS A 578 -14.71 0.15 29.83
C HIS A 578 -14.64 0.77 28.44
N ILE A 579 -13.97 0.10 27.51
CA ILE A 579 -14.00 0.46 26.09
C ILE A 579 -15.36 0.02 25.53
N THR A 580 -16.39 0.83 25.78
CA THR A 580 -17.53 0.99 24.85
C THR A 580 -18.31 -0.27 24.44
N THR A 581 -18.34 -1.30 25.28
CA THR A 581 -19.19 -2.47 25.12
C THR A 581 -19.58 -3.07 26.48
N SER A 582 -20.76 -3.68 26.56
CA SER A 582 -21.14 -4.55 27.68
C SER A 582 -20.62 -5.98 27.49
N GLU A 583 -20.16 -6.32 26.28
CA GLU A 583 -19.70 -7.66 25.91
C GLU A 583 -18.56 -7.58 24.86
N PRO A 584 -17.41 -8.24 25.06
CA PRO A 584 -17.12 -9.07 26.22
C PRO A 584 -16.93 -8.20 27.48
N ASP A 585 -17.15 -8.80 28.63
CA ASP A 585 -17.03 -8.15 29.92
C ASP A 585 -15.70 -8.52 30.59
N CYS A 586 -15.15 -7.56 31.31
CA CYS A 586 -13.97 -7.72 32.12
C CYS A 586 -14.22 -7.10 33.48
N ASP A 587 -13.62 -7.65 34.52
CA ASP A 587 -13.70 -7.01 35.84
C ASP A 587 -12.55 -7.44 36.75
N PHE A 588 -12.26 -6.59 37.73
CA PHE A 588 -11.49 -6.96 38.91
C PHE A 588 -12.45 -6.90 40.10
N PRO A 589 -12.62 -7.99 40.86
CA PRO A 589 -13.67 -8.05 41.88
C PRO A 589 -13.50 -6.92 42.89
N ASP A 590 -14.60 -6.18 43.13
CA ASP A 590 -14.68 -5.09 44.12
C ASP A 590 -14.19 -5.51 45.51
N ILE A 591 -14.32 -6.80 45.82
CA ILE A 591 -13.82 -7.39 47.04
C ILE A 591 -12.51 -8.11 46.71
N CYS A 592 -11.38 -7.46 47.03
CA CYS A 592 -10.07 -8.11 47.11
C CYS A 592 -9.52 -8.66 45.77
N ALA A 593 -9.37 -7.80 44.76
CA ALA A 593 -8.80 -8.19 43.47
C ALA A 593 -7.34 -8.68 43.54
N VAL A 594 -6.54 -8.19 44.50
CA VAL A 594 -5.13 -8.58 44.65
C VAL A 594 -4.87 -9.03 46.09
N VAL A 595 -4.28 -10.21 46.24
CA VAL A 595 -4.01 -10.86 47.54
C VAL A 595 -2.53 -11.18 47.67
N ILE A 596 -1.91 -10.76 48.77
CA ILE A 596 -0.53 -11.17 49.11
C ILE A 596 -0.58 -12.50 49.84
N ASN A 597 0.19 -13.49 49.40
CA ASN A 597 0.30 -14.80 50.03
C ASN A 597 -1.09 -15.40 50.31
N GLU A 598 -1.87 -15.58 49.24
CA GLU A 598 -3.23 -16.11 49.32
C GLU A 598 -3.26 -17.44 50.09
N ASP A 599 -4.17 -17.53 51.06
CA ASP A 599 -4.43 -18.78 51.78
C ASP A 599 -5.50 -19.60 51.05
N PRO A 600 -5.15 -20.74 50.42
CA PRO A 600 -6.10 -21.53 49.65
C PRO A 600 -7.23 -22.12 50.51
N ASP A 601 -7.07 -22.20 51.83
CA ASP A 601 -8.07 -22.75 52.75
C ASP A 601 -9.11 -21.69 53.19
N LEU A 602 -8.90 -20.42 52.84
CA LEU A 602 -9.79 -19.31 53.21
C LEU A 602 -10.51 -18.72 51.99
N PRO A 603 -11.84 -18.52 52.04
CA PRO A 603 -12.56 -17.83 50.97
C PRO A 603 -12.11 -16.37 50.87
N LEU A 604 -12.15 -15.79 49.66
CA LEU A 604 -11.65 -14.45 49.35
C LEU A 604 -12.17 -13.37 50.31
N ASN A 605 -13.45 -13.43 50.69
CA ASN A 605 -14.07 -12.48 51.62
C ASN A 605 -13.50 -12.51 53.06
N ARG A 606 -12.78 -13.57 53.45
CA ARG A 606 -12.08 -13.72 54.74
C ARG A 606 -10.58 -13.43 54.65
N GLN A 607 -10.06 -13.14 53.45
CA GLN A 607 -8.66 -12.77 53.25
C GLN A 607 -8.41 -11.25 53.34
N ARG A 608 -9.38 -10.46 53.84
CA ARG A 608 -9.36 -8.97 53.87
C ARG A 608 -8.06 -8.34 54.36
N GLU A 609 -7.40 -8.95 55.33
CA GLU A 609 -6.14 -8.41 55.89
C GLU A 609 -4.94 -8.55 54.94
N ARG A 610 -5.05 -9.38 53.90
CA ARG A 610 -4.04 -9.62 52.86
C ARG A 610 -4.40 -8.98 51.52
N CYS A 611 -5.57 -8.35 51.45
CA CYS A 611 -6.08 -7.71 50.25
C CYS A 611 -5.42 -6.36 50.03
N ILE A 612 -5.19 -6.04 48.76
CA ILE A 612 -4.76 -4.72 48.33
C ILE A 612 -5.93 -4.08 47.59
N ASP A 613 -6.43 -2.98 48.15
CA ASP A 613 -7.44 -2.15 47.50
C ASP A 613 -6.87 -1.47 46.24
N ALA A 614 -7.75 -1.00 45.36
CA ALA A 614 -7.33 -0.15 44.25
C ALA A 614 -6.57 1.08 44.76
N CYS A 615 -5.48 1.43 44.10
CA CYS A 615 -4.49 2.44 44.54
C CYS A 615 -3.81 2.12 45.89
N GLY A 616 -3.98 0.91 46.42
CA GLY A 616 -3.40 0.46 47.68
C GLY A 616 -1.91 0.15 47.60
N ILE A 617 -1.34 -0.26 48.73
CA ILE A 617 0.10 -0.54 48.88
C ILE A 617 0.29 -2.01 49.27
N ALA A 618 0.97 -2.76 48.41
CA ALA A 618 1.45 -4.11 48.64
C ALA A 618 2.85 -4.08 49.23
N ARG A 619 3.03 -4.53 50.48
CA ARG A 619 4.36 -4.72 51.08
C ARG A 619 4.75 -6.18 50.95
N VAL A 620 5.82 -6.45 50.21
CA VAL A 620 6.25 -7.80 49.83
C VAL A 620 7.76 -7.94 49.84
N ARG A 621 8.25 -9.18 49.83
CA ARG A 621 9.65 -9.58 49.70
C ARG A 621 9.82 -10.55 48.55
N ALA A 622 11.06 -10.72 48.07
CA ALA A 622 11.37 -11.80 47.14
C ALA A 622 10.88 -13.16 47.69
N GLY A 623 10.16 -13.92 46.86
CA GLY A 623 9.57 -15.20 47.23
C GLY A 623 8.12 -15.12 47.75
N ASP A 624 7.63 -13.94 48.14
CA ASP A 624 6.19 -13.75 48.37
C ASP A 624 5.41 -13.97 47.08
N THR A 625 4.13 -14.31 47.22
CA THR A 625 3.21 -14.47 46.11
C THR A 625 2.20 -13.35 46.07
N ILE A 626 1.87 -12.88 44.87
CA ILE A 626 0.76 -11.97 44.62
C ILE A 626 -0.23 -12.73 43.73
N THR A 627 -1.43 -12.99 44.26
CA THR A 627 -2.54 -13.54 43.48
C THR A 627 -3.44 -12.41 43.00
N ILE A 628 -3.73 -12.40 41.70
CA ILE A 628 -4.62 -11.43 41.07
C ILE A 628 -5.88 -12.19 40.62
N HIS A 629 -7.02 -11.82 41.19
CA HIS A 629 -8.35 -12.28 40.81
C HIS A 629 -8.95 -11.36 39.77
N PHE A 630 -9.58 -11.93 38.75
CA PHE A 630 -10.19 -11.17 37.67
C PHE A 630 -11.30 -11.96 36.99
N LYS A 631 -12.16 -11.27 36.25
CA LYS A 631 -13.25 -11.85 35.47
C LYS A 631 -13.02 -11.51 34.00
N ALA A 632 -13.21 -12.49 33.13
CA ALA A 632 -13.29 -12.29 31.69
C ALA A 632 -14.43 -13.16 31.16
N SER A 633 -15.45 -12.55 30.58
CA SER A 633 -16.67 -13.28 30.20
C SER A 633 -17.37 -12.73 28.97
N ASP A 634 -18.17 -13.58 28.33
CA ASP A 634 -19.08 -13.20 27.24
C ASP A 634 -20.41 -13.93 27.43
N SER A 635 -21.55 -13.22 27.39
CA SER A 635 -22.85 -13.80 27.75
C SER A 635 -23.41 -14.73 26.66
N ASP A 636 -22.91 -14.64 25.42
CA ASP A 636 -23.30 -15.49 24.29
C ASP A 636 -22.38 -16.71 24.12
N GLY A 637 -21.36 -16.84 24.97
CA GLY A 637 -20.39 -17.92 24.84
C GLY A 637 -19.43 -17.69 23.67
N HIS A 638 -19.26 -16.45 23.21
CA HIS A 638 -18.36 -16.11 22.10
C HIS A 638 -17.07 -15.45 22.57
N LEU A 639 -16.61 -15.73 23.80
CA LEU A 639 -15.32 -15.23 24.27
C LEU A 639 -14.19 -15.79 23.38
N GLU A 640 -13.27 -14.94 22.92
CA GLU A 640 -12.11 -15.31 22.10
C GLU A 640 -10.91 -15.59 22.97
N GLU A 641 -10.56 -14.61 23.79
CA GLU A 641 -9.35 -14.61 24.58
C GLU A 641 -9.36 -13.45 25.57
N TYR A 642 -8.42 -13.51 26.51
CA TYR A 642 -8.08 -12.41 27.40
C TYR A 642 -6.58 -12.34 27.63
N SER A 643 -6.09 -11.16 28.01
CA SER A 643 -4.70 -10.94 28.39
C SER A 643 -4.61 -10.07 29.62
N LEU A 644 -3.64 -10.36 30.50
CA LEU A 644 -3.39 -9.58 31.70
C LEU A 644 -1.91 -9.19 31.75
N THR A 645 -1.65 -7.88 31.69
CA THR A 645 -0.31 -7.30 31.73
C THR A 645 -0.16 -6.32 32.87
N ALA A 646 1.06 -6.18 33.39
CA ALA A 646 1.41 -5.15 34.36
C ALA A 646 2.29 -4.09 33.69
N HIS A 647 1.83 -2.85 33.68
CA HIS A 647 2.55 -1.67 33.21
C HIS A 647 3.15 -0.92 34.40
N TRP A 648 4.39 -0.46 34.28
CA TRP A 648 5.09 0.25 35.35
C TRP A 648 6.21 1.14 34.79
N ALA A 649 6.69 2.09 35.60
CA ALA A 649 7.69 3.08 35.21
C ALA A 649 7.35 3.80 33.87
N GLU A 650 8.36 4.34 33.18
CA GLU A 650 8.20 5.02 31.89
C GLU A 650 8.05 4.00 30.74
N SER A 651 6.94 3.25 30.74
CA SER A 651 6.55 2.29 29.69
C SER A 651 7.13 0.87 29.78
N LYS A 652 7.51 0.39 30.96
CA LYS A 652 7.84 -1.04 31.13
C LYS A 652 6.57 -1.87 31.23
N VAL A 653 6.60 -3.08 30.69
CA VAL A 653 5.47 -4.02 30.70
C VAL A 653 5.97 -5.45 30.86
N PHE A 654 5.23 -6.27 31.58
CA PHE A 654 5.38 -7.73 31.53
C PHE A 654 4.03 -8.43 31.50
N ASN A 655 4.00 -9.64 30.93
CA ASN A 655 2.80 -10.46 30.84
C ASN A 655 2.65 -11.30 32.11
N ILE A 656 1.58 -11.06 32.87
CA ILE A 656 1.32 -11.75 34.14
C ILE A 656 0.93 -13.20 33.86
N LEU A 657 0.11 -13.46 32.85
CA LEU A 657 -0.34 -14.81 32.50
C LEU A 657 0.82 -15.72 32.06
N ALA A 658 1.84 -15.15 31.40
CA ALA A 658 3.02 -15.90 30.98
C ALA A 658 4.00 -16.19 32.14
N THR A 659 3.92 -15.42 33.22
CA THR A 659 4.89 -15.52 34.34
C THR A 659 4.28 -16.18 35.57
N GLY A 660 2.96 -16.15 35.71
CA GLY A 660 2.23 -16.73 36.82
C GLY A 660 1.61 -18.09 36.52
N THR A 661 1.01 -18.67 37.54
CA THR A 661 0.18 -19.87 37.42
C THR A 661 -1.27 -19.45 37.33
N LEU A 662 -1.86 -19.60 36.14
CA LEU A 662 -3.26 -19.30 35.87
C LEU A 662 -4.14 -20.47 36.33
N ALA A 663 -5.24 -20.15 37.02
CA ALA A 663 -6.25 -21.09 37.48
C ALA A 663 -7.65 -20.47 37.41
N GLY A 664 -8.65 -21.33 37.42
CA GLY A 664 -10.04 -20.95 37.61
C GLY A 664 -10.36 -20.65 39.06
N ASP A 665 -11.27 -19.70 39.31
CA ASP A 665 -11.72 -19.38 40.67
C ASP A 665 -13.18 -18.87 40.70
N PRO A 666 -14.20 -19.77 40.72
CA PRO A 666 -14.13 -21.23 40.80
C PRO A 666 -14.18 -21.94 39.44
N ASP A 667 -14.14 -21.20 38.33
CA ASP A 667 -14.54 -21.69 37.01
C ASP A 667 -13.53 -22.68 36.38
N PRO A 668 -13.94 -23.92 36.06
CA PRO A 668 -13.00 -24.98 35.64
C PRO A 668 -12.50 -24.84 34.20
N LEU A 669 -13.14 -24.01 33.37
CA LEU A 669 -12.73 -23.73 31.99
C LEU A 669 -11.87 -22.48 31.94
N VAL A 670 -10.56 -22.71 31.97
CA VAL A 670 -9.55 -21.68 32.13
C VAL A 670 -8.94 -21.33 30.76
N GLY A 671 -8.90 -20.04 30.43
CA GLY A 671 -8.25 -19.55 29.22
C GLY A 671 -6.71 -19.65 29.29
N PRO A 672 -5.99 -18.86 28.47
CA PRO A 672 -6.36 -17.50 28.11
C PRO A 672 -7.07 -17.34 26.76
N SER A 673 -7.24 -18.40 25.97
CA SER A 673 -7.97 -18.31 24.69
C SER A 673 -8.92 -19.48 24.46
N TYR A 674 -9.86 -19.28 23.55
CA TYR A 674 -10.90 -20.23 23.16
C TYR A 674 -10.29 -21.60 22.83
N ALA A 675 -9.23 -21.62 22.02
CA ALA A 675 -8.55 -22.84 21.64
C ALA A 675 -8.02 -23.65 22.84
N HIS A 676 -7.57 -22.98 23.91
CA HIS A 676 -7.07 -23.68 25.10
C HIS A 676 -8.17 -24.42 25.87
N THR A 677 -9.41 -23.97 25.76
CA THR A 677 -10.54 -24.59 26.47
C THR A 677 -10.91 -25.98 25.94
N PHE A 678 -10.42 -26.35 24.75
CA PHE A 678 -10.64 -27.65 24.12
C PHE A 678 -9.45 -28.61 24.23
N LEU A 679 -8.47 -28.31 25.07
CA LEU A 679 -7.28 -29.15 25.23
C LEU A 679 -7.22 -29.79 26.62
N GLY A 680 -6.60 -30.98 26.68
CA GLY A 680 -6.24 -31.65 27.93
C GLY A 680 -7.42 -31.88 28.89
N SER A 681 -7.23 -31.49 30.16
CA SER A 681 -8.22 -31.68 31.23
C SER A 681 -9.51 -30.87 31.01
N GLN A 682 -9.45 -29.73 30.30
CA GLN A 682 -10.63 -28.89 30.03
C GLN A 682 -11.58 -29.52 29.01
N ALA A 683 -11.02 -30.17 27.99
CA ALA A 683 -11.81 -30.98 27.05
C ALA A 683 -12.55 -32.11 27.77
N THR A 684 -11.89 -32.74 28.75
CA THR A 684 -12.48 -33.81 29.57
C THR A 684 -13.59 -33.26 30.46
N TYR A 685 -13.39 -32.08 31.05
CA TYR A 685 -14.43 -31.39 31.84
C TYR A 685 -15.66 -31.08 30.98
N ARG A 686 -15.48 -30.50 29.78
CA ARG A 686 -16.59 -30.21 28.84
C ARG A 686 -17.39 -31.45 28.49
N ALA A 687 -16.72 -32.56 28.19
CA ALA A 687 -17.39 -33.82 27.89
C ALA A 687 -18.24 -34.34 29.06
N GLY A 688 -17.92 -33.95 30.30
CA GLY A 688 -18.65 -34.27 31.52
C GLY A 688 -19.83 -33.35 31.84
N LEU A 689 -19.96 -32.19 31.18
CA LEU A 689 -21.09 -31.26 31.39
C LEU A 689 -22.43 -31.91 30.96
N PRO A 690 -23.57 -31.53 31.57
CA PRO A 690 -24.89 -32.05 31.20
C PRO A 690 -25.21 -31.84 29.70
N PRO A 691 -25.93 -32.76 29.02
CA PRO A 691 -26.25 -32.59 27.59
C PRO A 691 -27.02 -31.31 27.26
N THR A 692 -27.66 -30.71 28.25
CA THR A 692 -28.44 -29.47 28.15
C THR A 692 -27.61 -28.21 28.44
N ASP A 693 -26.34 -28.37 28.79
CA ASP A 693 -25.44 -27.25 29.06
C ASP A 693 -24.82 -26.79 27.74
N ASP A 694 -25.03 -25.54 27.36
CA ASP A 694 -24.52 -24.98 26.11
C ASP A 694 -22.99 -25.03 26.07
N GLU A 695 -22.30 -24.89 27.22
CA GLU A 695 -20.83 -24.93 27.28
C GLU A 695 -20.26 -26.36 27.14
N ARG A 696 -21.12 -27.40 27.22
CA ARG A 696 -20.74 -28.78 26.88
C ARG A 696 -20.33 -28.89 25.41
N ALA A 697 -21.05 -28.20 24.53
CA ALA A 697 -20.88 -28.31 23.09
C ALA A 697 -20.02 -27.17 22.56
N ARG A 698 -19.23 -27.47 21.53
CA ARG A 698 -18.79 -26.40 20.61
C ARG A 698 -20.05 -25.78 19.98
N PRO A 699 -20.08 -24.48 19.74
CA PRO A 699 -18.95 -23.53 19.76
C PRO A 699 -18.86 -22.61 20.99
N PHE A 700 -19.45 -22.93 22.15
CA PHE A 700 -19.58 -21.95 23.24
C PHE A 700 -18.39 -21.93 24.21
N TRP A 701 -17.99 -20.75 24.70
CA TRP A 701 -17.11 -20.47 25.84
C TRP A 701 -17.50 -19.14 26.48
N TYR A 702 -18.04 -19.19 27.70
CA TYR A 702 -18.58 -18.01 28.38
C TYR A 702 -17.52 -17.26 29.19
N GLY A 703 -16.34 -17.84 29.36
CA GLY A 703 -15.34 -17.35 30.29
C GLY A 703 -15.74 -17.60 31.74
N GLY A 704 -15.35 -16.71 32.64
CA GLY A 704 -15.61 -16.86 34.05
C GLY A 704 -14.70 -16.00 34.92
N ASN A 705 -14.56 -16.43 36.17
CA ASN A 705 -13.70 -15.86 37.17
C ASN A 705 -12.42 -16.70 37.26
N PHE A 706 -11.30 -15.99 37.25
CA PHE A 706 -9.97 -16.56 37.16
C PHE A 706 -9.06 -15.91 38.19
N LYS A 707 -7.97 -16.61 38.47
CA LYS A 707 -6.86 -16.03 39.20
C LYS A 707 -5.52 -16.41 38.61
N VAL A 708 -4.55 -15.52 38.81
CA VAL A 708 -3.17 -15.79 38.47
C VAL A 708 -2.28 -15.49 39.67
N SER A 709 -1.51 -16.49 40.09
CA SER A 709 -0.54 -16.35 41.19
C SER A 709 0.85 -16.17 40.61
N VAL A 710 1.52 -15.06 40.96
CA VAL A 710 2.89 -14.76 40.56
C VAL A 710 3.81 -14.67 41.78
N THR A 711 5.03 -15.19 41.66
CA THR A 711 6.05 -15.06 42.70
C THR A 711 6.87 -13.79 42.48
N VAL A 712 6.99 -12.96 43.52
CA VAL A 712 7.78 -11.74 43.52
C VAL A 712 9.27 -12.08 43.36
N SER A 713 9.92 -11.46 42.36
CA SER A 713 11.32 -11.70 42.02
C SER A 713 11.94 -10.48 41.33
N ASP A 714 13.22 -10.57 40.94
CA ASP A 714 13.89 -9.51 40.18
C ASP A 714 13.38 -9.38 38.73
N SER A 715 12.54 -10.31 38.28
CA SER A 715 11.87 -10.26 36.96
C SER A 715 10.38 -9.90 37.05
N VAL A 716 9.79 -10.00 38.25
CA VAL A 716 8.36 -9.83 38.51
C VAL A 716 8.19 -8.93 39.72
N PHE A 717 7.68 -7.72 39.48
CA PHE A 717 7.73 -6.61 40.45
C PHE A 717 9.18 -6.31 40.91
N PRO A 718 10.07 -5.93 39.97
CA PRO A 718 11.51 -5.84 40.19
C PRO A 718 11.94 -4.71 41.13
N THR A 719 11.10 -3.68 41.29
CA THR A 719 11.38 -2.52 42.14
C THR A 719 10.10 -1.97 42.75
N CYS A 720 10.26 -1.09 43.74
CA CYS A 720 9.17 -0.33 44.32
C CYS A 720 8.64 0.67 43.30
N CYS A 721 7.40 0.47 42.86
CA CYS A 721 6.77 1.27 41.82
C CYS A 721 5.25 1.16 41.92
N ALA A 722 4.55 2.10 41.28
CA ALA A 722 3.15 1.93 40.96
C ALA A 722 3.03 1.01 39.73
N TYR A 723 2.18 0.00 39.82
CA TYR A 723 1.86 -0.93 38.75
C TYR A 723 0.41 -0.73 38.34
N LEU A 724 0.17 -0.71 37.03
CA LEU A 724 -1.14 -0.69 36.41
C LEU A 724 -1.38 -2.03 35.73
N LEU A 725 -2.29 -2.81 36.28
CA LEU A 725 -2.82 -4.01 35.65
C LEU A 725 -3.75 -3.61 34.52
N ARG A 726 -3.59 -4.25 33.37
CA ARG A 726 -4.48 -4.11 32.21
C ARG A 726 -5.00 -5.48 31.81
N LEU A 727 -6.30 -5.65 31.94
CA LEU A 727 -7.03 -6.82 31.49
C LEU A 727 -7.75 -6.49 30.20
N TRP A 728 -7.28 -7.06 29.10
CA TRP A 728 -7.99 -7.03 27.82
C TRP A 728 -8.80 -8.29 27.63
N VAL A 729 -10.01 -8.16 27.11
CA VAL A 729 -10.90 -9.28 26.79
C VAL A 729 -11.48 -9.07 25.40
N TRP A 730 -11.58 -10.14 24.61
CA TRP A 730 -11.98 -10.09 23.20
C TRP A 730 -13.11 -11.07 22.89
N LYS A 731 -14.05 -10.67 22.01
CA LYS A 731 -15.17 -11.51 21.53
C LYS A 731 -14.86 -12.01 20.11
N ARG A 732 -15.23 -13.25 19.78
CA ARG A 732 -14.89 -13.95 18.53
C ARG A 732 -15.61 -13.43 17.28
N THR A 733 -16.65 -12.63 17.46
CA THR A 733 -17.46 -12.07 16.37
C THR A 733 -16.59 -11.37 15.33
N THR A 734 -16.84 -11.66 14.06
CA THR A 734 -16.10 -11.09 12.93
C THR A 734 -17.03 -10.59 11.83
N ASN A 735 -16.56 -9.65 11.01
CA ASN A 735 -17.19 -9.29 9.75
C ASN A 735 -16.48 -9.94 8.55
N GLY A 736 -15.54 -10.86 8.80
CA GLY A 736 -14.68 -11.50 7.80
C GLY A 736 -13.49 -10.65 7.33
N CYS A 737 -13.30 -9.44 7.86
CA CYS A 737 -12.25 -8.51 7.45
C CYS A 737 -11.14 -8.25 8.47
N THR A 738 -11.48 -8.27 9.77
CA THR A 738 -10.56 -7.89 10.84
C THR A 738 -10.45 -8.99 11.87
N SER A 739 -9.26 -9.14 12.47
CA SER A 739 -9.13 -9.94 13.69
C SER A 739 -10.13 -9.40 14.72
N SER A 740 -10.82 -10.32 15.42
CA SER A 740 -11.69 -10.01 16.56
C SER A 740 -11.03 -9.02 17.53
N ARG A 741 -9.70 -9.08 17.65
CA ARG A 741 -8.88 -8.20 18.48
C ARG A 741 -9.10 -6.70 18.26
N TYR A 742 -9.38 -6.31 17.02
CA TYR A 742 -9.57 -4.93 16.60
C TYR A 742 -11.04 -4.53 16.48
N PHE A 743 -11.94 -5.50 16.57
CA PHE A 743 -13.36 -5.31 16.29
C PHE A 743 -14.17 -5.23 17.58
N HIS A 744 -14.10 -6.27 18.44
CA HIS A 744 -14.89 -6.37 19.67
C HIS A 744 -14.01 -6.72 20.86
N ASN A 745 -13.76 -5.74 21.73
CA ASN A 745 -12.93 -5.90 22.91
C ASN A 745 -13.37 -4.99 24.06
N ASN A 746 -12.88 -5.30 25.25
CA ASN A 746 -13.01 -4.46 26.43
C ASN A 746 -11.69 -4.42 27.21
N LEU A 747 -11.50 -3.36 27.99
CA LEU A 747 -10.32 -3.14 28.82
C LEU A 747 -10.77 -2.78 30.23
N CYS A 748 -10.15 -3.44 31.21
CA CYS A 748 -10.29 -3.11 32.62
C CYS A 748 -8.92 -2.84 33.20
N GLU A 749 -8.84 -1.84 34.07
CA GLU A 749 -7.59 -1.40 34.66
C GLU A 749 -7.68 -1.43 36.18
N PHE A 750 -6.63 -1.92 36.83
CA PHE A 750 -6.50 -1.92 38.30
C PHE A 750 -5.09 -1.48 38.67
N SER A 751 -4.94 -0.50 39.55
CA SER A 751 -3.62 0.01 39.94
C SER A 751 -3.33 -0.25 41.41
N PHE A 752 -2.06 -0.51 41.74
CA PHE A 752 -1.57 -0.60 43.11
C PHE A 752 -0.07 -0.33 43.15
N THR A 753 0.46 -0.04 44.34
CA THR A 753 1.89 0.18 44.55
C THR A 753 2.51 -1.05 45.17
N VAL A 754 3.65 -1.50 44.65
CA VAL A 754 4.47 -2.54 45.30
C VAL A 754 5.62 -1.87 46.03
N ILE A 755 5.84 -2.27 47.27
CA ILE A 755 7.00 -1.93 48.09
C ILE A 755 7.74 -3.22 48.40
N ARG A 756 8.92 -3.37 47.78
CA ARG A 756 9.88 -4.45 47.99
C ARG A 756 10.71 -4.16 49.23
N GLU A 757 10.29 -4.72 50.36
CA GLU A 757 10.96 -4.50 51.65
C GLU A 757 12.41 -5.00 51.65
N ASP A 758 12.68 -6.06 50.90
CA ASP A 758 14.00 -6.65 50.72
C ASP A 758 14.97 -5.76 49.90
N LEU A 759 14.45 -4.73 49.23
CA LEU A 759 15.24 -3.79 48.42
C LEU A 759 15.41 -2.41 49.09
N ILE A 760 14.80 -2.17 50.25
CA ILE A 760 14.95 -0.91 50.99
C ILE A 760 16.41 -0.76 51.45
N GLY A 761 17.04 0.38 51.12
CA GLY A 761 18.45 0.65 51.41
C GLY A 761 19.43 0.01 50.42
N SER A 762 18.94 -0.67 49.37
CA SER A 762 19.79 -1.22 48.32
C SER A 762 20.30 -0.12 47.38
N PRO A 763 21.62 0.00 47.14
CA PRO A 763 22.18 1.02 46.26
C PRO A 763 21.77 0.85 44.79
N ASN A 764 21.30 -0.35 44.40
CA ASN A 764 20.85 -0.65 43.04
C ASN A 764 19.35 -0.35 42.81
N ASN A 765 18.59 -0.03 43.87
CA ASN A 765 17.16 0.29 43.79
C ASN A 765 16.82 1.55 44.60
N PRO A 766 17.28 2.74 44.16
CA PRO A 766 17.09 4.00 44.90
C PRO A 766 15.60 4.35 45.08
N SER A 767 14.75 3.98 44.12
CA SER A 767 13.29 4.20 44.19
C SER A 767 12.63 3.54 45.41
N CYS A 768 13.12 2.38 45.86
CA CYS A 768 12.61 1.77 47.09
C CYS A 768 12.98 2.54 48.35
N THR A 769 14.15 3.15 48.36
CA THR A 769 14.69 3.90 49.52
C THR A 769 14.06 5.29 49.61
N GLU A 770 13.71 5.90 48.48
CA GLU A 770 13.02 7.20 48.42
C GLU A 770 11.55 7.11 48.83
N ILE A 771 10.88 6.00 48.54
CA ILE A 771 9.44 5.79 48.84
C ILE A 771 9.21 5.33 50.30
N CYS A 772 10.16 4.60 50.88
CA CYS A 772 10.10 4.16 52.28
C CYS A 772 11.48 4.36 52.93
N PRO A 773 11.71 5.46 53.67
CA PRO A 773 12.95 5.60 54.42
C PRO A 773 13.06 4.48 55.46
N PRO A 774 14.27 3.95 55.74
CA PRO A 774 14.46 2.94 56.77
C PRO A 774 13.85 3.41 58.09
N GLU A 775 13.20 2.52 58.84
CA GLU A 775 12.81 2.80 60.23
C GLU A 775 14.07 2.92 61.10
N GLY A 776 14.67 4.10 61.06
CA GLY A 776 15.94 4.37 61.72
C GLY A 776 16.21 5.85 61.77
N ASP A 777 15.20 6.66 62.13
CA ASP A 777 15.37 8.05 62.60
C ASP A 777 14.06 8.60 63.23
N ARG A 778 13.39 7.80 64.09
CA ARG A 778 12.29 8.31 64.94
C ARG A 778 12.67 8.54 66.39
N ASN A 779 13.96 8.58 66.72
CA ASN A 779 14.43 8.77 68.10
C ASN A 779 15.49 9.87 68.27
N THR A 780 15.41 10.96 67.51
CA THR A 780 16.19 12.18 67.75
C THR A 780 15.36 13.44 67.47
N SER A 781 14.26 13.60 68.20
CA SER A 781 13.73 14.94 68.49
C SER A 781 12.90 14.96 69.78
N GLN A 782 13.48 14.47 70.86
CA GLN A 782 13.36 15.11 72.18
C GLN A 782 14.76 15.13 72.79
N ASP A 783 15.58 16.05 72.25
CA ASP A 783 16.91 16.53 72.67
C ASP A 783 17.88 15.54 73.36
N GLU A 784 18.63 14.78 72.54
CA GLU A 784 20.06 14.44 72.70
C GLU A 784 20.61 13.73 71.46
#